data_AF-A0A0K1JYJ8-F1
#
_entry.id   AF-A0A0K1JYJ8-F1
#
_cell.length_a   1.000
_cell.length_b   1.000
_cell.length_c   1.000
_cell.angle_alpha   90.00
_cell.angle_beta   90.00
_cell.angle_gamma   90.00
#
_symmetry.space_group_name_H-M   'P 1'
#
loop_
_entity.id
_entity.type
_entity.pdbx_description
1 polymer ?
#
loop_
_entity_poly.entity_id
_entity_poly.type
_entity_poly.pdbx_seq_one_letter_code
_entity_poly.pdbx_strand_id
1 'polypeptide(L)'
;MKLLCRLVGAALLLNVQINAMAEMPGYVKAARPHVGLLKEDVDRVRNSLALTGPDVFPAMQGGMSFVITPRRKVLSDRAEQPIFGSIQTKKNGIFIRHIDGDSADGKKIRFQLGFQDAAIDTYAAMRSFELEADRDATIELSWDKTSVVLTVNGTSYNLKWAATMPLPWSAKDQLYTFGGRTGEVIKDFKLWNAAKQLVAQHDFLDLELQEPVQDYLSSVDANWTTLQSCAQTANPVRQNGSLCDLAFQGRGMITGAASRFALAYLLTARPHYMAAARRLADQMFLLKDNTTQGLNGQQLKLAVGGEWAMSSRVGAMGILYDWLYDKIDDRDIPTGDAFAGHNLGSYRTLLAQNIKATIAADHVGSSDDLIGHICGQYATLSTTSLNCNGTMHWDENIIPSIAPYYIAGHHQSAIAGTMQGLMAIAHDDPAALPLLKTMYGHFENGFLPARGYVSVDGGSQAAFSYGLSDMPERVRFWRKGLEGTGSEPVLDGDWTAQLIYPYIYGLRHDYSFPARGDNFELSLRDGTTGPMALTAIVDKQDPVVLAFYRQQIKVARRSVAGAPSRRSVDQALLGDRLNFSFADYPEGRIEDLPLSRHFRVAGLVLMRDSWDYPNATLLDFKSTSFISENHQHMDQNSFSLNYKAPLLLDTGRYDEYGTKHWHNYYVRTIAHNSIVVFDKDEQFVFGNQVMSNDGGQWYNGRPTYPTLAQARPGGSNALHGVTAFEEGGDYSYVEGNASRAYSQNKMDQDNGFVRSVLFLRESDRKPVVLVFDSVRTKKGLAATSLLHTAAKPAYAVGADTLGDGRYQVKFAPGAARVATIRNGGGMLNVQMLLPQNADVVQVGSEGTAGSDCTQLTGSATQTPNVKDCRFMVRELQSDNVTYQWRNYPPLPPSPGTQLGDVGAWRLEISPPAAPVPGEAQYFLNVLDVADNDQGAGPAAPVKAERLAAGDAGTEAVLVQDRLMVLFNRAATPASSYSWKASSRYGALIATGLKRNTEYALSEVAVTGGTTFQLEEKVGGGLFSSKDGVLRKGR
;
A
#
# COMPACT_ATOMS: atom_id res chain seq x y z
N MET A 1 -37.01 45.58 -35.51
CA MET A 1 -37.26 44.12 -35.68
C MET A 1 -36.05 43.28 -36.12
N LYS A 2 -34.88 43.84 -36.46
CA LYS A 2 -33.66 43.05 -36.83
C LYS A 2 -32.67 42.78 -35.68
N LEU A 3 -32.88 43.36 -34.49
CA LEU A 3 -32.00 43.19 -33.33
C LEU A 3 -32.42 42.03 -32.40
N LEU A 4 -33.71 41.68 -32.36
CA LEU A 4 -34.21 40.57 -31.52
C LEU A 4 -33.86 39.17 -32.07
N CYS A 5 -33.73 38.99 -33.39
CA CYS A 5 -33.37 37.69 -33.97
C CYS A 5 -31.91 37.29 -33.76
N ARG A 6 -30.99 38.24 -33.49
CA ARG A 6 -29.58 37.92 -33.20
C ARG A 6 -29.34 37.48 -31.75
N LEU A 7 -30.10 38.04 -30.80
CA LEU A 7 -30.04 37.65 -29.38
C LEU A 7 -30.72 36.30 -29.12
N VAL A 8 -31.83 36.01 -29.79
CA VAL A 8 -32.50 34.70 -29.70
C VAL A 8 -31.68 33.62 -30.43
N GLY A 9 -31.01 33.95 -31.53
CA GLY A 9 -30.09 33.04 -32.21
C GLY A 9 -28.84 32.69 -31.39
N ALA A 10 -28.25 33.66 -30.68
CA ALA A 10 -27.09 33.42 -29.80
C ALA A 10 -27.47 32.61 -28.55
N ALA A 11 -28.65 32.86 -27.96
CA ALA A 11 -29.16 32.07 -26.82
C ALA A 11 -29.60 30.65 -27.23
N LEU A 12 -30.13 30.46 -28.45
CA LEU A 12 -30.39 29.12 -28.99
C LEU A 12 -29.09 28.39 -29.36
N LEU A 13 -28.08 29.08 -29.91
CA LEU A 13 -26.78 28.48 -30.22
C LEU A 13 -26.01 28.09 -28.95
N LEU A 14 -26.07 28.89 -27.88
CA LEU A 14 -25.57 28.48 -26.55
C LEU A 14 -26.36 27.28 -26.02
N ASN A 15 -27.69 27.28 -26.07
CA ASN A 15 -28.50 26.15 -25.59
C ASN A 15 -28.33 24.87 -26.43
N VAL A 16 -28.05 24.97 -27.74
CA VAL A 16 -27.77 23.82 -28.61
C VAL A 16 -26.35 23.30 -28.42
N GLN A 17 -25.36 24.16 -28.12
CA GLN A 17 -24.03 23.71 -27.68
C GLN A 17 -24.06 23.06 -26.29
N ILE A 18 -24.85 23.59 -25.35
CA ILE A 18 -25.01 23.01 -24.01
C ILE A 18 -25.70 21.62 -24.09
N ASN A 19 -26.70 21.44 -24.95
CA ASN A 19 -27.38 20.15 -25.12
C ASN A 19 -26.58 19.12 -25.93
N ALA A 20 -25.58 19.53 -26.72
CA ALA A 20 -24.66 18.63 -27.42
C ALA A 20 -23.47 18.16 -26.54
N MET A 21 -23.33 18.68 -25.31
CA MET A 21 -22.24 18.39 -24.38
C MET A 21 -22.59 17.38 -23.26
N ALA A 22 -23.82 16.86 -23.21
CA ALA A 22 -24.24 15.90 -22.19
C ALA A 22 -24.05 14.45 -22.67
N GLU A 23 -22.81 13.96 -22.63
CA GLU A 23 -22.49 12.54 -22.84
C GLU A 23 -21.75 11.88 -21.66
N MET A 24 -21.42 12.66 -20.63
CA MET A 24 -20.96 12.28 -19.29
C MET A 24 -22.01 12.78 -18.27
N PRO A 25 -22.02 12.36 -16.98
CA PRO A 25 -23.05 12.80 -16.01
C PRO A 25 -23.04 14.31 -15.70
N GLY A 26 -22.10 15.06 -16.26
CA GLY A 26 -21.96 16.50 -16.10
C GLY A 26 -21.07 17.12 -17.17
N TYR A 27 -21.07 18.46 -17.23
CA TYR A 27 -20.14 19.23 -18.07
C TYR A 27 -18.84 19.51 -17.30
N VAL A 28 -17.74 19.68 -18.03
CA VAL A 28 -16.44 20.08 -17.44
C VAL A 28 -16.56 21.49 -16.86
N LYS A 29 -16.09 21.69 -15.63
CA LYS A 29 -16.22 22.96 -14.92
C LYS A 29 -15.50 24.09 -15.66
N ALA A 30 -16.14 25.26 -15.69
CA ALA A 30 -15.49 26.48 -16.18
C ALA A 30 -14.60 27.12 -15.09
N ALA A 31 -15.02 27.00 -13.82
CA ALA A 31 -14.27 27.52 -12.68
C ALA A 31 -12.96 26.73 -12.48
N ARG A 32 -11.87 27.44 -12.18
CA ARG A 32 -10.52 26.87 -12.05
C ARG A 32 -9.87 27.24 -10.70
N PRO A 33 -8.98 26.39 -10.16
CA PRO A 33 -8.69 25.02 -10.61
C PRO A 33 -9.89 24.08 -10.41
N HIS A 34 -9.98 23.06 -11.27
CA HIS A 34 -10.92 21.94 -11.14
C HIS A 34 -10.27 20.56 -11.41
N VAL A 35 -9.03 20.51 -11.89
CA VAL A 35 -8.29 19.26 -12.11
C VAL A 35 -7.69 18.78 -10.79
N GLY A 36 -8.44 17.94 -10.07
CA GLY A 36 -8.03 17.31 -8.82
C GLY A 36 -7.93 18.24 -7.60
N LEU A 37 -7.95 19.55 -7.81
CA LEU A 37 -7.87 20.59 -6.79
C LEU A 37 -8.93 21.65 -7.07
N LEU A 38 -9.57 22.18 -6.02
CA LEU A 38 -10.49 23.31 -6.14
C LEU A 38 -9.88 24.56 -5.50
N LYS A 39 -10.28 25.73 -5.99
CA LYS A 39 -9.89 27.02 -5.40
C LYS A 39 -10.19 27.08 -3.89
N GLU A 40 -11.36 26.59 -3.50
CA GLU A 40 -11.82 26.57 -2.11
C GLU A 40 -10.96 25.68 -1.21
N ASP A 41 -10.43 24.56 -1.74
CA ASP A 41 -9.52 23.68 -1.01
C ASP A 41 -8.22 24.39 -0.67
N VAL A 42 -7.65 25.11 -1.65
CA VAL A 42 -6.44 25.90 -1.47
C VAL A 42 -6.68 27.04 -0.50
N ASP A 43 -7.76 27.79 -0.67
CA ASP A 43 -8.07 28.94 0.18
C ASP A 43 -8.28 28.50 1.64
N ARG A 44 -8.98 27.38 1.87
CA ARG A 44 -9.16 26.77 3.21
C ARG A 44 -7.81 26.45 3.86
N VAL A 45 -6.96 25.71 3.16
CA VAL A 45 -5.64 25.30 3.69
C VAL A 45 -4.75 26.52 3.89
N ARG A 46 -4.63 27.41 2.90
CA ARG A 46 -3.81 28.62 2.99
C ARG A 46 -4.20 29.50 4.18
N ASN A 47 -5.50 29.70 4.42
CA ASN A 47 -5.97 30.55 5.52
C ASN A 47 -5.64 29.97 6.91
N SER A 48 -5.53 28.64 7.02
CA SER A 48 -5.11 27.95 8.25
C SER A 48 -3.60 27.94 8.50
N LEU A 49 -2.81 28.39 7.52
CA LEU A 49 -1.35 28.35 7.56
C LEU A 49 -0.76 29.75 7.69
N ALA A 50 0.26 29.87 8.52
CA ALA A 50 1.00 31.13 8.69
C ALA A 50 2.14 31.18 7.67
N LEU A 51 1.83 31.35 6.38
CA LEU A 51 2.80 31.35 5.27
C LEU A 51 3.20 32.76 4.80
N THR A 52 3.54 33.68 5.70
CA THR A 52 4.14 34.95 5.29
C THR A 52 5.66 34.81 5.18
N GLY A 53 6.25 35.29 4.08
CA GLY A 53 7.70 35.27 3.88
C GLY A 53 8.47 36.21 4.83
N PRO A 54 9.81 36.04 4.96
CA PRO A 54 10.65 36.88 5.82
C PRO A 54 10.55 38.38 5.49
N ASP A 55 10.24 38.72 4.24
CA ASP A 55 10.07 40.11 3.77
C ASP A 55 8.85 40.82 4.40
N VAL A 56 7.90 40.07 4.97
CA VAL A 56 6.73 40.60 5.67
C VAL A 56 6.98 40.73 7.18
N PHE A 57 7.95 39.99 7.72
CA PHE A 57 8.24 40.01 9.15
C PHE A 57 8.96 41.30 9.55
N PRO A 58 8.50 42.03 10.58
CA PRO A 58 9.05 43.33 10.94
C PRO A 58 10.44 43.23 11.60
N ALA A 59 11.50 43.13 10.79
CA ALA A 59 12.85 42.79 11.28
C ALA A 59 13.42 43.73 12.35
N MET A 60 13.19 45.05 12.25
CA MET A 60 13.80 46.04 13.15
C MET A 60 12.91 46.44 14.35
N GLN A 61 11.59 46.46 14.15
CA GLN A 61 10.62 46.88 15.16
C GLN A 61 9.22 46.40 14.76
N GLY A 62 8.53 45.74 15.68
CA GLY A 62 7.18 45.24 15.46
C GLY A 62 6.62 44.57 16.70
N GLY A 63 5.51 43.86 16.53
CA GLY A 63 4.97 43.01 17.56
C GLY A 63 4.04 41.95 17.02
N MET A 64 3.78 40.94 17.85
CA MET A 64 2.86 39.84 17.58
C MET A 64 2.02 39.52 18.80
N SER A 65 0.83 38.97 18.58
CA SER A 65 -0.02 38.41 19.64
C SER A 65 -0.71 37.15 19.18
N PHE A 66 -1.01 36.23 20.10
CA PHE A 66 -1.88 35.08 19.84
C PHE A 66 -2.49 34.56 21.14
N VAL A 67 -3.56 33.78 21.02
CA VAL A 67 -4.13 32.99 22.12
C VAL A 67 -3.69 31.55 21.96
N ILE A 68 -3.16 30.96 23.02
CA ILE A 68 -2.76 29.55 23.07
C ILE A 68 -3.59 28.80 24.11
N THR A 69 -3.98 27.56 23.80
CA THR A 69 -4.55 26.61 24.75
C THR A 69 -3.53 25.48 24.96
N PRO A 70 -2.64 25.58 25.96
CA PRO A 70 -1.53 24.65 26.15
C PRO A 70 -1.98 23.21 26.43
N ARG A 71 -1.26 22.23 25.88
CA ARG A 71 -1.48 20.81 26.19
C ARG A 71 -0.31 20.16 26.92
N ARG A 72 -0.65 19.14 27.69
CA ARG A 72 0.32 18.28 28.36
C ARG A 72 1.13 17.49 27.33
N LYS A 73 2.40 17.29 27.64
CA LYS A 73 3.31 16.49 26.80
C LYS A 73 2.82 15.05 26.73
N VAL A 74 2.67 14.52 25.52
CA VAL A 74 2.49 13.09 25.26
C VAL A 74 3.78 12.48 24.70
N LEU A 75 3.85 11.14 24.60
CA LEU A 75 5.04 10.42 24.12
C LEU A 75 5.52 10.87 22.73
N SER A 76 4.62 11.39 21.88
CA SER A 76 4.97 11.87 20.54
C SER A 76 5.57 13.28 20.52
N ASP A 77 5.53 14.03 21.61
CA ASP A 77 5.98 15.43 21.65
C ASP A 77 7.48 15.55 22.03
N ARG A 78 8.17 16.56 21.47
CA ARG A 78 9.58 16.84 21.84
C ARG A 78 9.66 17.50 23.22
N ALA A 79 10.78 17.31 23.91
CA ALA A 79 11.09 17.95 25.19
C ALA A 79 11.04 19.49 25.12
N GLU A 80 11.68 20.05 24.09
CA GLU A 80 11.72 21.49 23.85
C GLU A 80 10.92 21.84 22.59
N GLN A 81 9.64 21.43 22.57
CA GLN A 81 8.76 21.57 21.42
C GLN A 81 8.61 23.05 20.99
N PRO A 82 8.99 23.42 19.76
CA PRO A 82 8.83 24.79 19.26
C PRO A 82 7.35 25.17 19.08
N ILE A 83 7.05 26.44 19.33
CA ILE A 83 5.72 27.06 19.16
C ILE A 83 5.77 28.13 18.08
N PHE A 84 6.79 28.99 18.13
CA PHE A 84 7.07 29.98 17.10
C PHE A 84 8.58 30.05 16.88
N GLY A 85 9.04 30.04 15.64
CA GLY A 85 10.46 29.98 15.30
C GLY A 85 11.15 28.73 15.86
N SER A 86 12.48 28.71 15.84
CA SER A 86 13.27 27.63 16.43
C SER A 86 14.63 28.13 16.87
N ILE A 87 15.33 27.35 17.71
CA ILE A 87 16.69 27.70 18.13
C ILE A 87 17.64 27.51 16.96
N GLN A 88 18.19 28.62 16.47
CA GLN A 88 19.19 28.62 15.41
C GLN A 88 20.55 29.08 15.92
N THR A 89 21.56 28.22 15.89
CA THR A 89 22.94 28.61 16.21
C THR A 89 23.43 29.66 15.22
N LYS A 90 24.05 30.75 15.71
CA LYS A 90 24.68 31.80 14.90
C LYS A 90 23.72 32.49 13.90
N LYS A 91 22.44 32.66 14.26
CA LYS A 91 21.46 33.41 13.47
C LYS A 91 20.63 34.35 14.34
N ASN A 92 20.09 35.39 13.73
CA ASN A 92 19.24 36.34 14.42
C ASN A 92 17.76 35.96 14.30
N GLY A 93 17.08 35.73 15.42
CA GLY A 93 15.66 35.36 15.39
C GLY A 93 15.01 35.30 16.76
N ILE A 94 13.69 35.18 16.76
CA ILE A 94 12.82 35.02 17.92
C ILE A 94 12.34 33.57 17.94
N PHE A 95 12.34 32.96 19.12
CA PHE A 95 11.68 31.68 19.33
C PHE A 95 10.77 31.70 20.57
N ILE A 96 9.69 30.95 20.50
CA ILE A 96 8.86 30.53 21.63
C ILE A 96 8.83 29.02 21.61
N ARG A 97 9.05 28.38 22.76
CA ARG A 97 9.05 26.92 22.89
C ARG A 97 8.55 26.47 24.25
N HIS A 98 8.13 25.21 24.31
CA HIS A 98 8.05 24.47 25.56
C HIS A 98 9.46 24.22 26.11
N ILE A 99 9.60 24.17 27.43
CA ILE A 99 10.80 23.68 28.10
C ILE A 99 10.40 22.57 29.08
N ASP A 100 11.17 21.49 29.14
CA ASP A 100 10.85 20.33 29.98
C ASP A 100 10.88 20.71 31.48
N GLY A 101 9.90 20.19 32.23
CA GLY A 101 9.70 20.48 33.64
C GLY A 101 8.30 20.99 34.00
N ASP A 102 7.22 20.50 33.39
CA ASP A 102 5.85 20.85 33.83
C ASP A 102 5.72 20.71 35.38
N SER A 103 4.87 21.53 36.01
CA SER A 103 4.74 21.51 37.46
C SER A 103 4.40 20.10 37.96
N ALA A 104 4.89 19.72 39.15
CA ALA A 104 4.71 18.35 39.66
C ALA A 104 3.22 17.94 39.82
N ASP A 105 2.31 18.91 39.92
CA ASP A 105 0.86 18.71 39.96
C ASP A 105 0.19 18.67 38.57
N GLY A 106 0.97 18.84 37.49
CA GLY A 106 0.52 18.80 36.10
C GLY A 106 -0.40 19.95 35.69
N LYS A 107 -0.50 21.02 36.49
CA LYS A 107 -1.39 22.16 36.22
C LYS A 107 -0.76 23.24 35.37
N LYS A 108 0.56 23.40 35.44
CA LYS A 108 1.29 24.47 34.73
C LYS A 108 2.30 23.89 33.75
N ILE A 109 2.32 24.48 32.56
CA ILE A 109 3.24 24.17 31.46
C ILE A 109 4.24 25.32 31.34
N ARG A 110 5.53 24.98 31.21
CA ARG A 110 6.62 25.96 31.14
C ARG A 110 6.97 26.31 29.69
N PHE A 111 7.10 27.61 29.45
CA PHE A 111 7.46 28.18 28.16
C PHE A 111 8.75 28.99 28.29
N GLN A 112 9.44 29.13 27.16
CA GLN A 112 10.56 30.04 27.01
C GLN A 112 10.39 30.86 25.74
N LEU A 113 10.46 32.18 25.90
CA LEU A 113 10.70 33.14 24.83
C LEU A 113 12.19 33.46 24.81
N GLY A 114 12.80 33.45 23.63
CA GLY A 114 14.17 33.91 23.45
C GLY A 114 14.40 34.66 22.16
N PHE A 115 15.34 35.59 22.21
CA PHE A 115 15.89 36.31 21.08
C PHE A 115 17.33 35.85 20.90
N GLN A 116 17.70 35.52 19.67
CA GLN A 116 19.01 35.01 19.29
C GLN A 116 19.73 36.06 18.46
N ASP A 117 21.05 36.11 18.59
CA ASP A 117 21.90 36.95 17.76
C ASP A 117 23.15 36.17 17.35
N ALA A 118 23.56 36.33 16.10
CA ALA A 118 24.67 35.58 15.51
C ALA A 118 26.03 35.89 16.16
N ALA A 119 26.18 37.06 16.78
CA ALA A 119 27.45 37.52 17.35
C ALA A 119 27.73 37.00 18.76
N ILE A 120 26.76 36.38 19.43
CA ILE A 120 26.89 35.91 20.82
C ILE A 120 26.48 34.43 20.95
N ASP A 121 27.02 33.75 21.96
CA ASP A 121 26.68 32.36 22.28
C ASP A 121 25.56 32.25 23.34
N THR A 122 24.96 33.38 23.73
CA THR A 122 23.85 33.48 24.69
C THR A 122 22.61 34.09 24.02
N TYR A 123 21.49 34.19 24.75
CA TYR A 123 20.30 34.87 24.23
C TYR A 123 20.45 36.39 24.33
N ALA A 124 20.10 37.10 23.25
CA ALA A 124 20.02 38.55 23.19
C ALA A 124 18.99 39.09 24.20
N ALA A 125 17.88 38.38 24.39
CA ALA A 125 16.91 38.57 25.46
C ALA A 125 16.19 37.24 25.70
N MET A 126 15.80 36.93 26.93
CA MET A 126 15.11 35.68 27.25
C MET A 126 14.19 35.83 28.45
N ARG A 127 13.06 35.11 28.42
CA ARG A 127 12.16 34.97 29.57
C ARG A 127 11.51 33.59 29.57
N SER A 128 11.48 32.96 30.73
CA SER A 128 10.61 31.81 30.99
C SER A 128 9.34 32.25 31.71
N PHE A 129 8.23 31.59 31.39
CA PHE A 129 6.92 31.84 31.98
C PHE A 129 6.09 30.55 32.03
N GLU A 130 5.03 30.56 32.84
CA GLU A 130 4.15 29.41 33.06
C GLU A 130 2.72 29.75 32.66
N LEU A 131 2.04 28.79 32.01
CA LEU A 131 0.62 28.86 31.67
C LEU A 131 -0.12 27.67 32.28
N GLU A 132 -1.39 27.85 32.63
CA GLU A 132 -2.26 26.75 33.05
C GLU A 132 -2.57 25.84 31.87
N ALA A 133 -2.49 24.52 32.07
CA ALA A 133 -2.86 23.53 31.06
C ALA A 133 -4.36 23.61 30.76
N ASP A 134 -4.71 23.33 29.50
CA ASP A 134 -6.10 23.23 29.03
C ASP A 134 -6.93 24.52 29.20
N ARG A 135 -6.26 25.67 29.35
CA ARG A 135 -6.89 26.99 29.44
C ARG A 135 -6.27 27.96 28.45
N ASP A 136 -7.11 28.83 27.89
CA ASP A 136 -6.66 29.89 27.01
C ASP A 136 -5.76 30.88 27.75
N ALA A 137 -4.66 31.26 27.10
CA ALA A 137 -3.78 32.31 27.55
C ALA A 137 -3.40 33.23 26.39
N THR A 138 -3.34 34.53 26.64
CA THR A 138 -2.92 35.53 25.66
C THR A 138 -1.44 35.82 25.80
N ILE A 139 -0.71 35.69 24.70
CA ILE A 139 0.69 36.07 24.56
C ILE A 139 0.77 37.28 23.63
N GLU A 140 1.44 38.33 24.07
CA GLU A 140 1.74 39.51 23.27
C GLU A 140 3.23 39.84 23.41
N LEU A 141 3.89 40.10 22.29
CA LEU A 141 5.32 40.37 22.20
C LEU A 141 5.53 41.60 21.34
N SER A 142 6.32 42.56 21.81
CA SER A 142 6.78 43.67 20.98
C SER A 142 8.29 43.86 21.15
N TRP A 143 8.96 44.31 20.09
CA TRP A 143 10.38 44.60 20.09
C TRP A 143 10.66 45.88 19.31
N ASP A 144 11.70 46.60 19.75
CA ASP A 144 12.28 47.72 19.03
C ASP A 144 13.81 47.69 19.14
N LYS A 145 14.47 48.75 18.65
CA LYS A 145 15.94 48.87 18.65
C LYS A 145 16.58 48.84 20.05
N THR A 146 15.79 49.00 21.12
CA THR A 146 16.24 49.29 22.48
C THR A 146 15.67 48.35 23.55
N SER A 147 14.51 47.74 23.33
CA SER A 147 13.85 46.89 24.32
C SER A 147 12.94 45.83 23.69
N VAL A 148 12.61 44.82 24.52
CA VAL A 148 11.58 43.81 24.22
C VAL A 148 10.55 43.84 25.36
N VAL A 149 9.27 43.79 25.01
CA VAL A 149 8.18 43.69 25.99
C VAL A 149 7.37 42.43 25.69
N LEU A 150 7.29 41.52 26.67
CA LEU A 150 6.43 40.34 26.66
C LEU A 150 5.27 40.59 27.62
N THR A 151 4.03 40.43 27.17
CA THR A 151 2.83 40.45 28.01
C THR A 151 2.17 39.07 27.97
N VAL A 152 1.94 38.49 29.15
CA VAL A 152 1.28 37.18 29.32
C VAL A 152 0.06 37.37 30.21
N ASN A 153 -1.14 37.09 29.69
CA ASN A 153 -2.41 37.32 30.39
C ASN A 153 -2.51 38.71 31.04
N GLY A 154 -2.10 39.74 30.30
CA GLY A 154 -2.09 41.14 30.76
C GLY A 154 -0.94 41.53 31.69
N THR A 155 -0.06 40.61 32.08
CA THR A 155 1.13 40.90 32.89
C THR A 155 2.35 41.16 31.99
N SER A 156 2.90 42.37 32.03
CA SER A 156 4.03 42.79 31.17
C SER A 156 5.40 42.60 31.82
N TYR A 157 6.36 42.15 31.02
CA TYR A 157 7.76 41.92 31.35
C TYR A 157 8.64 42.70 30.37
N ASN A 158 9.37 43.69 30.88
CA ASN A 158 10.33 44.47 30.09
C ASN A 158 11.70 43.77 30.12
N LEU A 159 12.15 43.30 28.96
CA LEU A 159 13.44 42.63 28.78
C LEU A 159 14.43 43.60 28.14
N LYS A 160 15.65 43.63 28.66
CA LYS A 160 16.75 44.40 28.08
C LYS A 160 17.59 43.48 27.20
N TRP A 161 18.11 44.05 26.11
CA TRP A 161 19.13 43.41 25.29
C TRP A 161 20.38 43.10 26.13
N ALA A 162 21.02 41.96 25.85
CA ALA A 162 22.25 41.54 26.49
C ALA A 162 23.34 42.58 26.27
N ALA A 163 24.08 42.95 27.31
CA ALA A 163 25.10 44.02 27.23
C ALA A 163 26.25 43.71 26.25
N THR A 164 26.42 42.43 25.89
CA THR A 164 27.52 41.93 25.06
C THR A 164 27.20 41.83 23.57
N MET A 165 26.01 42.22 23.13
CA MET A 165 25.58 42.09 21.73
C MET A 165 25.75 43.40 20.94
N PRO A 166 25.95 43.34 19.61
CA PRO A 166 25.88 44.51 18.75
C PRO A 166 24.44 45.02 18.63
N LEU A 167 24.25 46.33 18.81
CA LEU A 167 22.96 47.01 18.58
C LEU A 167 23.00 47.85 17.29
N PRO A 168 21.87 48.04 16.60
CA PRO A 168 20.53 47.53 16.92
C PRO A 168 20.35 46.05 16.53
N TRP A 169 19.62 45.30 17.36
CA TRP A 169 19.21 43.94 17.01
C TRP A 169 18.21 43.95 15.83
N SER A 170 18.25 42.92 15.00
CA SER A 170 17.23 42.71 13.95
C SER A 170 16.88 41.23 13.82
N ALA A 171 15.61 40.94 13.55
CA ALA A 171 15.10 39.59 13.26
C ALA A 171 15.31 39.19 11.79
N LYS A 172 16.43 39.59 11.18
CA LYS A 172 16.67 39.42 9.73
C LYS A 172 16.66 37.96 9.25
N ASP A 173 16.98 37.01 10.13
CA ASP A 173 17.02 35.58 9.83
C ASP A 173 15.81 34.84 10.43
N GLN A 174 14.73 35.57 10.79
CA GLN A 174 13.56 35.01 11.47
C GLN A 174 12.95 33.84 10.68
N LEU A 175 12.85 32.69 11.35
CA LEU A 175 11.97 31.61 10.89
C LEU A 175 10.53 31.91 11.29
N TYR A 176 9.68 32.15 10.30
CA TYR A 176 8.24 32.33 10.49
C TYR A 176 7.52 30.99 10.42
N THR A 177 7.68 30.18 11.48
CA THR A 177 7.14 28.82 11.57
C THR A 177 6.40 28.65 12.89
N PHE A 178 5.26 27.98 12.86
CA PHE A 178 4.51 27.62 14.07
C PHE A 178 4.59 26.13 14.36
N GLY A 179 4.45 25.78 15.63
CA GLY A 179 4.37 24.40 16.11
C GLY A 179 3.57 24.34 17.41
N GLY A 180 3.57 23.17 18.04
CA GLY A 180 2.95 22.98 19.34
C GLY A 180 3.01 21.51 19.77
N ARG A 181 2.56 21.23 20.99
CA ARG A 181 2.33 19.85 21.45
C ARG A 181 1.06 19.27 20.83
N THR A 182 0.92 17.95 20.89
CA THR A 182 -0.26 17.25 20.35
C THR A 182 -1.56 17.77 20.98
N GLY A 183 -2.50 18.23 20.13
CA GLY A 183 -3.80 18.76 20.56
C GLY A 183 -3.78 20.20 21.07
N GLU A 184 -2.63 20.87 21.02
CA GLU A 184 -2.48 22.28 21.33
C GLU A 184 -3.15 23.14 20.26
N VAL A 185 -3.69 24.28 20.68
CA VAL A 185 -4.44 25.19 19.82
C VAL A 185 -3.81 26.58 19.89
N ILE A 186 -3.57 27.19 18.72
CA ILE A 186 -3.20 28.60 18.60
C ILE A 186 -4.24 29.28 17.71
N LYS A 187 -4.78 30.39 18.20
CA LYS A 187 -5.83 31.19 17.56
C LYS A 187 -5.57 32.68 17.72
N ASP A 188 -6.29 33.50 16.95
CA ASP A 188 -6.20 34.97 16.98
C ASP A 188 -4.77 35.52 16.82
N PHE A 189 -3.96 34.88 15.98
CA PHE A 189 -2.61 35.34 15.71
C PHE A 189 -2.65 36.66 14.94
N LYS A 190 -1.85 37.65 15.38
CA LYS A 190 -1.70 38.96 14.76
C LYS A 190 -0.23 39.36 14.73
N LEU A 191 0.20 39.99 13.65
CA LEU A 191 1.53 40.56 13.48
C LEU A 191 1.38 42.01 13.01
N TRP A 192 2.10 42.94 13.64
CA TRP A 192 2.09 44.36 13.24
C TRP A 192 3.50 44.94 13.08
N ASN A 193 3.60 45.90 12.17
CA ASN A 193 4.84 46.62 11.89
C ASN A 193 5.11 47.76 12.90
N ALA A 194 6.19 48.51 12.70
CA ALA A 194 6.56 49.67 13.53
C ALA A 194 5.47 50.77 13.57
N ALA A 195 4.65 50.91 12.52
CA ALA A 195 3.53 51.84 12.45
C ALA A 195 2.25 51.29 13.12
N LYS A 196 2.33 50.13 13.80
CA LYS A 196 1.20 49.39 14.39
C LYS A 196 0.12 48.97 13.39
N GLN A 197 0.48 48.87 12.12
CA GLN A 197 -0.41 48.33 11.09
C GLN A 197 -0.29 46.80 11.08
N LEU A 198 -1.43 46.11 11.02
CA LEU A 198 -1.44 44.65 10.85
C LEU A 198 -0.82 44.29 9.50
N VAL A 199 0.16 43.38 9.53
CA VAL A 199 0.82 42.81 8.35
C VAL A 199 0.49 41.34 8.16
N ALA A 200 0.01 40.65 9.21
CA ALA A 200 -0.58 39.32 9.12
C ALA A 200 -1.64 39.13 10.23
N GLN A 201 -2.70 38.38 9.93
CA GLN A 201 -3.73 37.97 10.88
C GLN A 201 -4.27 36.59 10.52
N HIS A 202 -4.41 35.71 11.51
CA HIS A 202 -4.98 34.38 11.36
C HIS A 202 -5.88 34.06 12.55
N ASP A 203 -7.14 33.72 12.29
CA ASP A 203 -8.10 33.38 13.33
C ASP A 203 -7.78 32.03 13.98
N PHE A 204 -7.24 31.08 13.21
CA PHE A 204 -6.80 29.76 13.68
C PHE A 204 -5.58 29.27 12.90
N LEU A 205 -4.70 28.51 13.55
CA LEU A 205 -3.54 27.86 12.93
C LEU A 205 -3.67 26.33 12.99
N ASP A 206 -3.60 25.65 11.83
CA ASP A 206 -3.46 24.19 11.79
C ASP A 206 -2.01 23.82 12.13
N LEU A 207 -1.74 23.64 13.43
CA LEU A 207 -0.39 23.33 13.94
C LEU A 207 0.15 21.99 13.45
N GLU A 208 -0.72 21.05 13.07
CA GLU A 208 -0.28 19.77 12.51
C GLU A 208 0.27 19.91 11.10
N LEU A 209 -0.13 20.97 10.39
CA LEU A 209 0.22 21.19 8.99
C LEU A 209 1.36 22.20 8.78
N GLN A 210 1.75 22.98 9.80
CA GLN A 210 2.80 24.01 9.68
C GLN A 210 4.16 23.42 9.30
N GLU A 211 4.69 22.46 10.07
CA GLU A 211 5.98 21.79 9.79
C GLU A 211 5.94 21.05 8.45
N PRO A 212 4.94 20.20 8.15
CA PRO A 212 4.84 19.52 6.86
C PRO A 212 4.82 20.44 5.64
N VAL A 213 4.18 21.61 5.72
CA VAL A 213 4.16 22.57 4.60
C VAL A 213 5.51 23.23 4.40
N GLN A 214 6.27 23.51 5.45
CA GLN A 214 7.62 24.07 5.32
C GLN A 214 8.58 23.06 4.70
N ASP A 215 8.48 21.79 5.09
CA ASP A 215 9.25 20.69 4.48
C ASP A 215 8.85 20.47 3.01
N TYR A 216 7.55 20.58 2.71
CA TYR A 216 7.05 20.59 1.36
C TYR A 216 7.69 21.73 0.53
N LEU A 217 7.64 22.98 1.00
CA LEU A 217 8.21 24.13 0.28
C LEU A 217 9.73 23.99 0.08
N SER A 218 10.44 23.51 1.10
CA SER A 218 11.88 23.21 1.00
C SER A 218 12.18 22.15 -0.06
N SER A 219 11.32 21.13 -0.19
CA SER A 219 11.44 20.13 -1.26
C SER A 219 11.17 20.71 -2.65
N VAL A 220 10.25 21.69 -2.76
CA VAL A 220 9.98 22.41 -4.00
C VAL A 220 11.20 23.26 -4.40
N ASP A 221 11.83 23.96 -3.46
CA ASP A 221 13.04 24.75 -3.72
C ASP A 221 14.22 23.87 -4.17
N ALA A 222 14.35 22.65 -3.63
CA ALA A 222 15.33 21.68 -4.11
C ALA A 222 15.03 21.22 -5.56
N ASN A 223 13.77 20.91 -5.89
CA ASN A 223 13.37 20.58 -7.26
C ASN A 223 13.61 21.75 -8.23
N TRP A 224 13.36 22.99 -7.79
CA TRP A 224 13.65 24.19 -8.57
C TRP A 224 15.15 24.31 -8.86
N THR A 225 16.01 24.11 -7.86
CA THR A 225 17.47 24.14 -8.03
C THR A 225 17.94 23.12 -9.07
N THR A 226 17.42 21.88 -9.03
CA THR A 226 17.71 20.87 -10.06
C THR A 226 17.23 21.32 -11.44
N LEU A 227 16.01 21.84 -11.54
CA LEU A 227 15.41 22.26 -12.82
C LEU A 227 16.20 23.42 -13.46
N GLN A 228 16.76 24.33 -12.67
CA GLN A 228 17.63 25.41 -13.15
C GLN A 228 18.93 24.88 -13.78
N SER A 229 19.44 23.75 -13.28
CA SER A 229 20.65 23.10 -13.81
C SER A 229 20.40 22.31 -15.10
N CYS A 230 19.15 22.04 -15.46
CA CYS A 230 18.81 21.30 -16.67
C CYS A 230 19.14 22.09 -17.93
N ALA A 231 19.81 21.44 -18.89
CA ALA A 231 20.15 22.03 -20.17
C ALA A 231 18.90 22.27 -21.03
N GLN A 232 18.77 23.45 -21.65
CA GLN A 232 17.67 23.76 -22.59
C GLN A 232 18.02 23.30 -24.00
N THR A 233 17.89 21.99 -24.24
CA THR A 233 18.23 21.39 -25.53
C THR A 233 17.13 20.41 -25.97
N ALA A 234 16.91 20.33 -27.28
CA ALA A 234 15.99 19.37 -27.90
C ALA A 234 16.47 17.90 -27.79
N ASN A 235 17.74 17.68 -27.43
CA ASN A 235 18.36 16.37 -27.22
C ASN A 235 18.89 16.27 -25.78
N PRO A 236 18.03 16.02 -24.78
CA PRO A 236 18.48 15.80 -23.42
C PRO A 236 19.26 14.48 -23.33
N VAL A 237 20.41 14.51 -22.63
CA VAL A 237 21.13 13.28 -22.26
C VAL A 237 20.31 12.55 -21.20
N ARG A 238 20.16 11.22 -21.33
CA ARG A 238 19.46 10.40 -20.34
C ARG A 238 20.09 10.60 -18.96
N GLN A 239 19.27 10.96 -17.98
CA GLN A 239 19.69 11.17 -16.59
C GLN A 239 18.70 10.43 -15.68
N ASN A 240 18.96 9.15 -15.44
CA ASN A 240 18.08 8.32 -14.63
C ASN A 240 17.83 8.95 -13.25
N GLY A 241 16.54 9.12 -12.91
CA GLY A 241 16.11 9.68 -11.63
C GLY A 241 16.22 11.21 -11.54
N SER A 242 16.48 11.91 -12.65
CA SER A 242 16.60 13.37 -12.68
C SER A 242 15.33 14.04 -13.21
N LEU A 243 14.96 15.19 -12.62
CA LEU A 243 13.90 16.06 -13.13
C LEU A 243 14.23 16.65 -14.51
N CYS A 244 15.49 16.56 -14.96
CA CYS A 244 15.90 16.96 -16.30
C CYS A 244 15.48 15.95 -17.39
N ASP A 245 15.12 14.72 -17.03
CA ASP A 245 14.85 13.63 -17.98
C ASP A 245 13.35 13.43 -18.23
N LEU A 246 12.67 14.48 -18.70
CA LEU A 246 11.20 14.46 -18.90
C LEU A 246 10.72 13.47 -19.97
N ALA A 247 11.63 12.93 -20.79
CA ALA A 247 11.30 11.96 -21.82
C ALA A 247 11.01 10.55 -21.26
N PHE A 248 11.67 10.16 -20.17
CA PHE A 248 11.60 8.79 -19.63
C PHE A 248 11.07 8.71 -18.19
N GLN A 249 10.99 9.83 -17.47
CA GLN A 249 10.55 9.82 -16.07
C GLN A 249 9.02 9.72 -15.91
N GLY A 250 8.59 9.24 -14.75
CA GLY A 250 7.18 9.01 -14.42
C GLY A 250 6.48 10.12 -13.63
N ARG A 251 5.25 9.82 -13.20
CA ARG A 251 4.33 10.75 -12.52
C ARG A 251 4.95 11.41 -11.29
N GLY A 252 5.66 10.65 -10.45
CA GLY A 252 6.28 11.19 -9.22
C GLY A 252 7.32 12.29 -9.49
N MET A 253 7.95 12.28 -10.67
CA MET A 253 8.95 13.26 -11.08
C MET A 253 8.35 14.37 -11.93
N ILE A 254 7.54 14.04 -12.93
CA ILE A 254 7.03 15.03 -13.90
C ILE A 254 5.73 15.67 -13.40
N THR A 255 4.66 14.90 -13.26
CA THR A 255 3.36 15.36 -12.76
C THR A 255 3.48 15.92 -11.34
N GLY A 256 4.23 15.23 -10.48
CA GLY A 256 4.49 15.65 -9.11
C GLY A 256 5.25 16.98 -9.03
N ALA A 257 6.21 17.24 -9.92
CA ALA A 257 6.89 18.54 -9.96
C ALA A 257 5.95 19.67 -10.41
N ALA A 258 5.09 19.42 -11.40
CA ALA A 258 4.08 20.40 -11.82
C ALA A 258 3.10 20.74 -10.67
N SER A 259 2.54 19.72 -10.00
CA SER A 259 1.71 19.92 -8.79
C SER A 259 2.48 20.70 -7.73
N ARG A 260 3.77 20.37 -7.51
CA ARG A 260 4.60 21.03 -6.50
C ARG A 260 4.81 22.52 -6.75
N PHE A 261 5.26 22.88 -7.95
CA PHE A 261 5.50 24.28 -8.30
C PHE A 261 4.20 25.10 -8.31
N ALA A 262 3.13 24.55 -8.89
CA ALA A 262 1.85 25.23 -8.96
C ALA A 262 1.22 25.44 -7.58
N LEU A 263 1.14 24.40 -6.74
CA LEU A 263 0.57 24.53 -5.39
C LEU A 263 1.44 25.41 -4.48
N ALA A 264 2.77 25.34 -4.56
CA ALA A 264 3.65 26.25 -3.81
C ALA A 264 3.38 27.72 -4.17
N TYR A 265 3.16 28.03 -5.45
CA TYR A 265 2.74 29.37 -5.87
C TYR A 265 1.35 29.72 -5.33
N LEU A 266 0.36 28.83 -5.42
CA LEU A 266 -1.00 29.08 -4.94
C LEU A 266 -1.08 29.31 -3.41
N LEU A 267 -0.22 28.64 -2.65
CA LEU A 267 -0.13 28.79 -1.20
C LEU A 267 0.61 30.07 -0.76
N THR A 268 1.61 30.54 -1.53
CA THR A 268 2.55 31.58 -1.06
C THR A 268 2.58 32.85 -1.90
N ALA A 269 2.06 32.82 -3.12
CA ALA A 269 2.16 33.85 -4.15
C ALA A 269 3.61 34.28 -4.50
N ARG A 270 4.64 33.48 -4.17
CA ARG A 270 6.04 33.85 -4.43
C ARG A 270 6.42 33.71 -5.91
N PRO A 271 7.02 34.75 -6.54
CA PRO A 271 7.31 34.74 -7.98
C PRO A 271 8.23 33.62 -8.47
N HIS A 272 9.16 33.12 -7.64
CA HIS A 272 10.11 32.09 -8.08
C HIS A 272 9.45 30.73 -8.29
N TYR A 273 8.37 30.40 -7.57
CA TYR A 273 7.59 29.17 -7.83
C TYR A 273 6.86 29.26 -9.18
N MET A 274 6.34 30.43 -9.56
CA MET A 274 5.80 30.66 -10.90
C MET A 274 6.89 30.53 -11.98
N ALA A 275 8.10 31.04 -11.71
CA ALA A 275 9.23 30.87 -12.62
C ALA A 275 9.61 29.39 -12.80
N ALA A 276 9.56 28.60 -11.72
CA ALA A 276 9.81 27.16 -11.76
C ALA A 276 8.74 26.42 -12.58
N ALA A 277 7.46 26.74 -12.37
CA ALA A 277 6.34 26.19 -13.15
C ALA A 277 6.49 26.45 -14.65
N ARG A 278 6.79 27.69 -15.04
CA ARG A 278 7.04 28.07 -16.45
C ARG A 278 8.26 27.36 -17.02
N ARG A 279 9.36 27.28 -16.27
CA ARG A 279 10.57 26.56 -16.71
C ARG A 279 10.29 25.09 -16.98
N LEU A 280 9.44 24.44 -16.18
CA LEU A 280 9.06 23.05 -16.40
C LEU A 280 8.25 22.91 -17.71
N ALA A 281 7.31 23.83 -17.97
CA ALA A 281 6.59 23.88 -19.25
C ALA A 281 7.54 24.08 -20.43
N ASP A 282 8.50 25.01 -20.31
CA ASP A 282 9.50 25.27 -21.35
C ASP A 282 10.29 24.00 -21.70
N GLN A 283 10.66 23.18 -20.71
CA GLN A 283 11.35 21.91 -20.93
C GLN A 283 10.49 20.90 -21.68
N MET A 284 9.20 20.80 -21.37
CA MET A 284 8.30 19.88 -22.07
C MET A 284 8.07 20.30 -23.53
N PHE A 285 8.04 21.60 -23.84
CA PHE A 285 7.88 22.10 -25.20
C PHE A 285 9.05 21.80 -26.14
N LEU A 286 10.22 21.45 -25.59
CA LEU A 286 11.39 21.06 -26.37
C LEU A 286 11.26 19.66 -27.01
N LEU A 287 10.33 18.83 -26.53
CA LEU A 287 10.03 17.53 -27.11
C LEU A 287 9.13 17.72 -28.34
N LYS A 288 9.56 17.29 -29.53
CA LYS A 288 8.84 17.47 -30.81
C LYS A 288 8.76 16.18 -31.62
N ASP A 289 7.79 16.11 -32.52
CA ASP A 289 7.47 14.94 -33.36
C ASP A 289 8.12 14.94 -34.76
N ASN A 290 9.12 15.79 -35.03
CA ASN A 290 9.70 15.87 -36.38
C ASN A 290 10.53 14.62 -36.73
N THR A 291 9.92 13.68 -37.47
CA THR A 291 10.52 12.53 -38.16
C THR A 291 11.71 12.97 -39.04
N THR A 292 12.84 12.30 -39.21
CA THR A 292 13.23 10.89 -39.28
C THR A 292 14.73 10.84 -38.94
N GLN A 293 15.18 9.89 -38.13
CA GLN A 293 16.38 9.09 -38.43
C GLN A 293 16.57 8.07 -37.33
N GLY A 294 17.03 6.88 -37.72
CA GLY A 294 17.38 5.74 -36.88
C GLY A 294 18.71 5.92 -36.12
N LEU A 295 19.10 4.86 -35.44
CA LEU A 295 20.30 4.64 -34.62
C LEU A 295 21.51 5.52 -35.02
N ASN A 296 22.09 6.21 -34.02
CA ASN A 296 23.34 7.03 -34.03
C ASN A 296 23.20 8.58 -33.97
N GLY A 297 22.20 9.13 -33.26
CA GLY A 297 22.18 10.57 -32.92
C GLY A 297 20.80 11.25 -32.90
N GLN A 298 19.78 10.60 -32.33
CA GLN A 298 18.36 10.93 -32.56
C GLN A 298 17.77 12.02 -31.64
N GLN A 299 16.95 12.91 -32.21
CA GLN A 299 15.92 13.69 -31.49
C GLN A 299 14.83 12.77 -30.91
N LEU A 300 14.40 13.03 -29.68
CA LEU A 300 13.43 12.20 -28.96
C LEU A 300 11.99 12.50 -29.42
N LYS A 301 11.31 11.47 -29.96
CA LYS A 301 9.89 11.53 -30.33
C LYS A 301 9.00 11.72 -29.09
N LEU A 302 7.79 12.26 -29.26
CA LEU A 302 6.81 12.44 -28.17
C LEU A 302 6.38 11.14 -27.49
N ALA A 303 6.41 10.01 -28.21
CA ALA A 303 6.07 8.68 -27.71
C ALA A 303 7.20 7.99 -26.91
N VAL A 304 8.36 8.64 -26.76
CA VAL A 304 9.47 8.08 -25.97
C VAL A 304 9.08 7.98 -24.49
N GLY A 305 9.59 6.92 -23.85
CA GLY A 305 9.33 6.60 -22.44
C GLY A 305 7.98 5.92 -22.21
N GLY A 306 7.31 5.50 -23.28
CA GLY A 306 6.05 4.77 -23.24
C GLY A 306 4.88 5.60 -22.73
N GLU A 307 3.76 4.93 -22.53
CA GLU A 307 2.56 5.47 -21.89
C GLU A 307 2.87 6.14 -20.54
N TRP A 308 3.86 5.62 -19.81
CA TRP A 308 4.21 6.01 -18.46
C TRP A 308 4.74 7.44 -18.44
N ALA A 309 5.72 7.75 -19.28
CA ALA A 309 6.27 9.10 -19.38
C ALA A 309 5.32 10.04 -20.14
N MET A 310 4.64 9.55 -21.18
CA MET A 310 3.66 10.34 -21.95
C MET A 310 2.52 10.85 -21.07
N SER A 311 1.82 9.97 -20.35
CA SER A 311 0.73 10.35 -19.45
C SER A 311 1.20 11.30 -18.34
N SER A 312 2.44 11.15 -17.88
CA SER A 312 3.03 12.01 -16.87
C SER A 312 3.24 13.44 -17.38
N ARG A 313 3.73 13.60 -18.62
CA ARG A 313 3.85 14.91 -19.30
C ARG A 313 2.48 15.54 -19.55
N VAL A 314 1.51 14.76 -20.03
CA VAL A 314 0.14 15.22 -20.28
C VAL A 314 -0.50 15.74 -19.00
N GLY A 315 -0.45 14.96 -17.91
CA GLY A 315 -1.00 15.39 -16.62
C GLY A 315 -0.30 16.63 -16.06
N ALA A 316 1.03 16.71 -16.18
CA ALA A 316 1.80 17.88 -15.75
C ALA A 316 1.39 19.15 -16.50
N MET A 317 1.27 19.09 -17.83
CA MET A 317 0.80 20.22 -18.64
C MET A 317 -0.64 20.62 -18.28
N GLY A 318 -1.52 19.64 -18.01
CA GLY A 318 -2.89 19.89 -17.55
C GLY A 318 -2.94 20.64 -16.23
N ILE A 319 -2.14 20.23 -15.25
CA ILE A 319 -2.03 20.90 -13.95
C ILE A 319 -1.54 22.34 -14.12
N LEU A 320 -0.48 22.58 -14.90
CA LEU A 320 0.03 23.92 -15.13
C LEU A 320 -0.99 24.81 -15.84
N TYR A 321 -1.74 24.25 -16.79
CA TYR A 321 -2.79 24.95 -17.52
C TYR A 321 -3.95 25.34 -16.59
N ASP A 322 -4.45 24.40 -15.79
CA ASP A 322 -5.64 24.59 -14.96
C ASP A 322 -5.35 25.38 -13.67
N TRP A 323 -4.33 24.99 -12.91
CA TRP A 323 -4.05 25.57 -11.60
C TRP A 323 -3.49 26.98 -11.65
N LEU A 324 -2.83 27.34 -12.75
CA LEU A 324 -2.22 28.66 -12.95
C LEU A 324 -2.90 29.43 -14.09
N TYR A 325 -4.11 29.03 -14.50
CA TYR A 325 -4.81 29.52 -15.69
C TYR A 325 -4.77 31.05 -15.85
N ASP A 326 -5.13 31.79 -14.79
CA ASP A 326 -5.21 33.26 -14.81
C ASP A 326 -3.85 33.98 -14.77
N LYS A 327 -2.75 33.26 -14.56
CA LYS A 327 -1.43 33.84 -14.23
C LYS A 327 -0.30 33.33 -15.11
N ILE A 328 -0.43 32.15 -15.68
CA ILE A 328 0.67 31.51 -16.41
C ILE A 328 1.08 32.31 -17.65
N ASP A 329 0.13 33.03 -18.25
CA ASP A 329 0.31 33.89 -19.43
C ASP A 329 0.84 35.31 -19.11
N ASP A 330 1.09 35.68 -17.85
CA ASP A 330 1.62 37.02 -17.47
C ASP A 330 3.05 37.31 -17.99
N ARG A 331 3.61 36.44 -18.85
CA ARG A 331 4.92 36.58 -19.50
C ARG A 331 4.92 35.82 -20.83
N ASP A 332 5.60 36.36 -21.83
CA ASP A 332 5.88 35.68 -23.10
C ASP A 332 6.75 34.43 -22.91
N ILE A 333 6.52 33.45 -23.79
CA ILE A 333 7.34 32.23 -23.91
C ILE A 333 8.76 32.61 -24.37
N PRO A 334 9.83 32.00 -23.82
CA PRO A 334 11.20 32.29 -24.25
C PRO A 334 11.40 32.17 -25.77
N THR A 335 12.06 33.16 -26.37
CA THR A 335 12.41 33.18 -27.80
C THR A 335 13.87 32.74 -28.00
N GLY A 336 14.14 31.84 -28.95
CA GLY A 336 15.51 31.38 -29.30
C GLY A 336 15.49 30.17 -30.25
N ASP A 337 16.66 29.74 -30.75
CA ASP A 337 16.79 28.65 -31.74
C ASP A 337 16.14 27.33 -31.28
N ALA A 338 16.23 27.01 -29.98
CA ALA A 338 15.59 25.84 -29.38
C ALA A 338 14.05 25.89 -29.45
N PHE A 339 13.48 27.09 -29.60
CA PHE A 339 12.05 27.35 -29.73
C PHE A 339 11.65 27.84 -31.14
N ALA A 340 12.55 27.75 -32.12
CA ALA A 340 12.25 28.10 -33.50
C ALA A 340 11.16 27.16 -34.07
N GLY A 341 10.18 27.74 -34.79
CA GLY A 341 9.05 27.01 -35.39
C GLY A 341 7.84 26.77 -34.48
N HIS A 342 7.84 27.24 -33.22
CA HIS A 342 6.59 27.33 -32.45
C HIS A 342 5.79 28.53 -32.95
N ASN A 343 4.49 28.33 -33.23
CA ASN A 343 3.58 29.45 -33.47
C ASN A 343 3.47 30.20 -32.13
N LEU A 344 4.05 31.39 -32.03
CA LEU A 344 4.21 32.14 -30.77
C LEU A 344 2.84 32.62 -30.26
N GLY A 345 2.13 31.73 -29.57
CA GLY A 345 0.92 32.01 -28.80
C GLY A 345 1.24 32.23 -27.32
N SER A 346 0.25 32.04 -26.44
CA SER A 346 0.46 32.09 -24.99
C SER A 346 0.90 30.74 -24.41
N TYR A 347 1.34 30.70 -23.15
CA TYR A 347 1.67 29.45 -22.46
C TYR A 347 0.47 28.49 -22.49
N ARG A 348 -0.74 28.99 -22.25
CA ARG A 348 -1.97 28.18 -22.34
C ARG A 348 -2.16 27.56 -23.72
N THR A 349 -1.97 28.33 -24.80
CA THR A 349 -2.09 27.80 -26.17
C THR A 349 -1.10 26.67 -26.44
N LEU A 350 0.18 26.84 -26.05
CA LEU A 350 1.19 25.80 -26.27
C LEU A 350 0.99 24.57 -25.39
N LEU A 351 0.58 24.74 -24.13
CA LEU A 351 0.23 23.61 -23.24
C LEU A 351 -0.88 22.77 -23.87
N ALA A 352 -1.98 23.39 -24.31
CA ALA A 352 -3.08 22.68 -24.94
C ALA A 352 -2.66 21.95 -26.22
N GLN A 353 -1.84 22.59 -27.08
CA GLN A 353 -1.31 21.95 -28.28
C GLN A 353 -0.43 20.74 -27.98
N ASN A 354 0.49 20.85 -27.01
CA ASN A 354 1.40 19.76 -26.64
C ASN A 354 0.70 18.63 -25.92
N ILE A 355 -0.35 18.91 -25.13
CA ILE A 355 -1.22 17.88 -24.56
C ILE A 355 -1.79 17.02 -25.69
N LYS A 356 -2.44 17.64 -26.67
CA LYS A 356 -3.07 16.90 -27.79
C LYS A 356 -2.05 16.17 -28.65
N ALA A 357 -0.90 16.80 -28.95
CA ALA A 357 0.17 16.21 -29.73
C ALA A 357 0.80 14.99 -29.02
N THR A 358 1.00 15.07 -27.70
CA THR A 358 1.55 13.94 -26.93
C THR A 358 0.58 12.77 -26.89
N ILE A 359 -0.73 13.02 -26.78
CA ILE A 359 -1.77 11.99 -26.81
C ILE A 359 -1.86 11.29 -28.18
N ALA A 360 -1.71 12.07 -29.25
CA ALA A 360 -1.78 11.57 -30.62
C ALA A 360 -0.48 10.90 -31.12
N ALA A 361 0.60 10.94 -30.33
CA ALA A 361 1.88 10.37 -30.73
C ALA A 361 1.86 8.84 -30.66
N ASP A 362 2.22 8.20 -31.77
CA ASP A 362 2.23 6.74 -31.95
C ASP A 362 3.64 6.16 -31.75
N HIS A 363 3.75 5.07 -30.99
CA HIS A 363 4.96 4.29 -30.86
C HIS A 363 4.98 3.16 -31.91
N VAL A 364 5.35 3.50 -33.15
CA VAL A 364 5.39 2.56 -34.29
C VAL A 364 6.00 1.20 -33.92
N GLY A 365 5.19 0.14 -34.04
CA GLY A 365 5.60 -1.24 -33.77
C GLY A 365 5.43 -1.70 -32.32
N SER A 366 4.92 -0.84 -31.45
CA SER A 366 4.57 -1.11 -30.06
C SER A 366 3.14 -0.65 -29.78
N SER A 367 2.53 -1.14 -28.70
CA SER A 367 1.30 -0.55 -28.12
C SER A 367 1.60 0.18 -26.81
N ASP A 368 2.88 0.37 -26.52
CA ASP A 368 3.38 1.05 -25.34
C ASP A 368 3.35 2.58 -25.53
N ASP A 369 2.12 3.10 -25.69
CA ASP A 369 1.79 4.52 -25.80
C ASP A 369 0.37 4.79 -25.27
N LEU A 370 -0.08 6.04 -25.33
CA LEU A 370 -1.41 6.42 -24.85
C LEU A 370 -2.55 5.90 -25.73
N ILE A 371 -2.33 5.68 -27.04
CA ILE A 371 -3.35 5.16 -27.93
C ILE A 371 -3.62 3.69 -27.57
N GLY A 372 -2.58 2.88 -27.42
CA GLY A 372 -2.68 1.48 -27.03
C GLY A 372 -3.33 1.28 -25.65
N HIS A 373 -2.99 2.14 -24.69
CA HIS A 373 -3.51 2.04 -23.32
C HIS A 373 -4.90 2.62 -23.08
N ILE A 374 -5.43 3.40 -24.03
CA ILE A 374 -6.79 3.97 -23.97
C ILE A 374 -7.71 3.23 -24.96
N CYS A 375 -7.32 3.17 -26.22
CA CYS A 375 -8.14 2.59 -27.29
C CYS A 375 -7.93 1.07 -27.47
N GLY A 376 -6.86 0.50 -26.90
CA GLY A 376 -6.52 -0.91 -27.04
C GLY A 376 -5.38 -1.17 -28.01
N GLN A 377 -4.76 -2.35 -27.87
CA GLN A 377 -3.62 -2.76 -28.69
C GLN A 377 -3.96 -2.70 -30.18
N TYR A 378 -3.12 -2.03 -30.97
CA TYR A 378 -3.31 -1.80 -32.42
C TYR A 378 -4.53 -0.95 -32.82
N ALA A 379 -5.23 -0.35 -31.87
CA ALA A 379 -6.25 0.65 -32.18
C ALA A 379 -5.62 1.93 -32.75
N THR A 380 -6.44 2.76 -33.38
CA THR A 380 -6.01 4.06 -33.93
C THR A 380 -6.85 5.19 -33.36
N LEU A 381 -6.29 6.40 -33.37
CA LEU A 381 -6.92 7.61 -32.86
C LEU A 381 -7.14 8.62 -33.99
N SER A 382 -8.34 9.20 -34.08
CA SER A 382 -8.59 10.40 -34.88
C SER A 382 -7.90 11.61 -34.23
N THR A 383 -6.89 12.17 -34.89
CA THR A 383 -6.11 13.31 -34.36
C THR A 383 -6.87 14.64 -34.41
N THR A 384 -7.85 14.77 -35.30
CA THR A 384 -8.69 15.98 -35.43
C THR A 384 -9.73 16.07 -34.33
N SER A 385 -10.35 14.94 -33.97
CA SER A 385 -11.47 14.89 -33.02
C SER A 385 -11.09 14.24 -31.69
N LEU A 386 -9.82 13.86 -31.49
CA LEU A 386 -9.30 13.02 -30.40
C LEU A 386 -10.33 11.96 -30.01
N ASN A 387 -10.48 10.94 -30.86
CA ASN A 387 -11.41 9.85 -30.59
C ASN A 387 -10.82 8.52 -31.03
N CYS A 388 -11.05 7.46 -30.26
CA CYS A 388 -10.70 6.11 -30.68
C CYS A 388 -11.51 5.75 -31.94
N ASN A 389 -10.85 5.21 -32.96
CA ASN A 389 -11.53 4.78 -34.17
C ASN A 389 -12.25 3.45 -33.92
N GLY A 390 -13.59 3.45 -34.08
CA GLY A 390 -14.45 2.29 -33.83
C GLY A 390 -15.36 2.48 -32.62
N THR A 391 -16.08 1.41 -32.26
CA THR A 391 -16.92 1.38 -31.06
C THR A 391 -16.17 0.67 -29.94
N MET A 392 -16.09 1.30 -28.76
CA MET A 392 -15.42 0.69 -27.61
C MET A 392 -16.18 -0.54 -27.10
N HIS A 393 -15.45 -1.63 -26.88
CA HIS A 393 -15.95 -2.81 -26.19
C HIS A 393 -15.44 -2.83 -24.74
N TRP A 394 -16.35 -2.99 -23.77
CA TRP A 394 -16.05 -2.81 -22.35
C TRP A 394 -15.86 -4.12 -21.59
N ASP A 395 -16.27 -5.25 -22.13
CA ASP A 395 -16.27 -6.55 -21.46
C ASP A 395 -15.61 -7.66 -22.29
N GLU A 396 -15.44 -7.40 -23.58
CA GLU A 396 -14.83 -8.31 -24.55
C GLU A 396 -13.50 -7.78 -25.09
N ASN A 397 -12.61 -8.69 -25.46
CA ASN A 397 -11.33 -8.35 -26.08
C ASN A 397 -11.47 -8.14 -27.60
N ILE A 398 -12.37 -7.24 -28.00
CA ILE A 398 -12.60 -6.85 -29.40
C ILE A 398 -12.14 -5.41 -29.59
N ILE A 399 -11.16 -5.19 -30.46
CA ILE A 399 -10.53 -3.87 -30.66
C ILE A 399 -11.55 -2.90 -31.32
N PRO A 400 -11.70 -1.67 -30.82
CA PRO A 400 -10.98 -1.06 -29.69
C PRO A 400 -11.49 -1.52 -28.31
N SER A 401 -10.58 -2.03 -27.48
CA SER A 401 -10.87 -2.53 -26.13
C SER A 401 -9.60 -2.64 -25.27
N ILE A 402 -9.78 -2.44 -23.97
CA ILE A 402 -8.79 -2.74 -22.93
C ILE A 402 -9.36 -3.67 -21.85
N ALA A 403 -10.46 -4.38 -22.13
CA ALA A 403 -11.18 -5.21 -21.15
C ALA A 403 -10.32 -6.19 -20.33
N PRO A 404 -9.28 -6.83 -20.90
CA PRO A 404 -8.34 -7.66 -20.13
C PRO A 404 -7.55 -6.93 -19.02
N TYR A 405 -7.46 -5.60 -19.09
CA TYR A 405 -6.54 -4.80 -18.28
C TYR A 405 -7.23 -3.97 -17.19
N TYR A 406 -8.53 -4.14 -16.95
CA TYR A 406 -9.25 -3.39 -15.91
C TYR A 406 -8.84 -3.73 -14.47
N ILE A 407 -8.08 -4.80 -14.27
CA ILE A 407 -7.44 -5.13 -12.98
C ILE A 407 -5.93 -4.84 -12.96
N ALA A 408 -5.38 -4.23 -14.03
CA ALA A 408 -3.98 -3.88 -14.16
C ALA A 408 -3.73 -2.37 -13.94
N GLY A 409 -2.53 -2.01 -13.46
CA GLY A 409 -2.20 -0.63 -13.06
C GLY A 409 -1.85 0.32 -14.20
N HIS A 410 -1.17 -0.16 -15.26
CA HIS A 410 -0.61 0.69 -16.32
C HIS A 410 -1.69 1.43 -17.13
N HIS A 411 -2.71 0.71 -17.59
CA HIS A 411 -3.83 1.28 -18.35
C HIS A 411 -4.59 2.33 -17.53
N GLN A 412 -4.92 1.98 -16.28
CA GLN A 412 -5.57 2.89 -15.35
C GLN A 412 -4.74 4.16 -15.17
N SER A 413 -3.42 4.01 -15.02
CA SER A 413 -2.47 5.12 -14.85
C SER A 413 -2.38 6.01 -16.07
N ALA A 414 -2.22 5.42 -17.27
CA ALA A 414 -2.17 6.14 -18.53
C ALA A 414 -3.45 6.97 -18.74
N ILE A 415 -4.61 6.37 -18.50
CA ILE A 415 -5.92 7.02 -18.56
C ILE A 415 -6.01 8.16 -17.54
N ALA A 416 -5.58 7.95 -16.29
CA ALA A 416 -5.67 8.99 -15.26
C ALA A 416 -4.83 10.23 -15.56
N GLY A 417 -3.58 10.06 -16.01
CA GLY A 417 -2.73 11.20 -16.40
C GLY A 417 -3.25 11.90 -17.65
N THR A 418 -3.77 11.14 -18.62
CA THR A 418 -4.37 11.71 -19.83
C THR A 418 -5.65 12.47 -19.54
N MET A 419 -6.49 11.93 -18.66
CA MET A 419 -7.72 12.56 -18.18
C MET A 419 -7.42 13.93 -17.55
N GLN A 420 -6.38 14.06 -16.73
CA GLN A 420 -5.99 15.36 -16.15
C GLN A 420 -5.69 16.40 -17.22
N GLY A 421 -4.94 16.02 -18.26
CA GLY A 421 -4.61 16.91 -19.37
C GLY A 421 -5.83 17.34 -20.19
N LEU A 422 -6.70 16.38 -20.56
CA LEU A 422 -7.90 16.68 -21.33
C LEU A 422 -8.95 17.45 -20.53
N MET A 423 -9.16 17.09 -19.26
CA MET A 423 -10.08 17.81 -18.37
C MET A 423 -9.71 19.29 -18.28
N ALA A 424 -8.42 19.61 -18.11
CA ALA A 424 -7.94 20.99 -18.02
C ALA A 424 -8.33 21.87 -19.21
N ILE A 425 -8.29 21.31 -20.43
CA ILE A 425 -8.49 22.05 -21.68
C ILE A 425 -9.91 21.92 -22.25
N ALA A 426 -10.71 20.95 -21.81
CA ALA A 426 -11.97 20.59 -22.46
C ALA A 426 -13.01 21.72 -22.53
N HIS A 427 -13.00 22.64 -21.55
CA HIS A 427 -13.87 23.82 -21.60
C HIS A 427 -13.48 24.79 -22.73
N ASP A 428 -12.17 24.99 -22.96
CA ASP A 428 -11.64 25.93 -23.93
C ASP A 428 -11.47 25.28 -25.32
N ASP A 429 -11.34 23.96 -25.39
CA ASP A 429 -11.13 23.15 -26.59
C ASP A 429 -12.03 21.90 -26.60
N PRO A 430 -13.25 22.01 -27.17
CA PRO A 430 -14.20 20.90 -27.23
C PRO A 430 -13.72 19.66 -28.00
N ALA A 431 -12.63 19.76 -28.78
CA ALA A 431 -12.05 18.58 -29.45
C ALA A 431 -11.49 17.55 -28.46
N ALA A 432 -11.29 17.92 -27.19
CA ALA A 432 -10.89 17.01 -26.12
C ALA A 432 -12.02 16.10 -25.61
N LEU A 433 -13.28 16.48 -25.82
CA LEU A 433 -14.44 15.81 -25.20
C LEU A 433 -14.62 14.34 -25.62
N PRO A 434 -14.44 13.93 -26.90
CA PRO A 434 -14.69 12.54 -27.28
C PRO A 434 -13.77 11.53 -26.58
N LEU A 435 -12.45 11.77 -26.52
CA LEU A 435 -11.55 10.87 -25.79
C LEU A 435 -11.78 10.94 -24.28
N LEU A 436 -12.10 12.13 -23.74
CA LEU A 436 -12.41 12.27 -22.31
C LEU A 436 -13.65 11.45 -21.94
N LYS A 437 -14.67 11.40 -22.80
CA LYS A 437 -15.83 10.52 -22.65
C LYS A 437 -15.44 9.04 -22.67
N THR A 438 -14.58 8.63 -23.61
CA THR A 438 -14.06 7.25 -23.64
C THR A 438 -13.36 6.89 -22.33
N MET A 439 -12.54 7.80 -21.79
CA MET A 439 -11.89 7.62 -20.48
C MET A 439 -12.89 7.50 -19.33
N TYR A 440 -13.94 8.33 -19.31
CA TYR A 440 -15.02 8.20 -18.34
C TYR A 440 -15.70 6.82 -18.46
N GLY A 441 -15.97 6.37 -19.68
CA GLY A 441 -16.54 5.05 -19.97
C GLY A 441 -15.69 3.89 -19.46
N HIS A 442 -14.35 3.99 -19.51
CA HIS A 442 -13.46 2.99 -18.90
C HIS A 442 -13.59 2.93 -17.38
N PHE A 443 -13.79 4.07 -16.71
CA PHE A 443 -14.05 4.07 -15.27
C PHE A 443 -15.42 3.42 -14.99
N GLU A 444 -16.47 3.91 -15.62
CA GLU A 444 -17.86 3.51 -15.40
C GLU A 444 -18.10 2.02 -15.72
N ASN A 445 -17.64 1.56 -16.87
CA ASN A 445 -17.97 0.23 -17.39
C ASN A 445 -16.86 -0.81 -17.18
N GLY A 446 -15.65 -0.36 -16.82
CA GLY A 446 -14.46 -1.21 -16.70
C GLY A 446 -13.84 -1.24 -15.31
N PHE A 447 -13.07 -0.21 -14.95
CA PHE A 447 -12.28 -0.17 -13.72
C PHE A 447 -13.15 -0.27 -12.46
N LEU A 448 -14.25 0.49 -12.35
CA LEU A 448 -15.11 0.41 -11.15
C LEU A 448 -15.81 -0.94 -11.03
N PRO A 449 -16.45 -1.52 -12.07
CA PRO A 449 -17.03 -2.86 -11.97
C PRO A 449 -16.00 -3.96 -11.67
N ALA A 450 -14.81 -3.90 -12.30
CA ALA A 450 -13.76 -4.89 -12.07
C ALA A 450 -13.21 -4.81 -10.64
N ARG A 451 -12.89 -3.60 -10.16
CA ARG A 451 -12.45 -3.39 -8.77
C ARG A 451 -13.57 -3.65 -7.78
N GLY A 452 -14.81 -3.30 -8.09
CA GLY A 452 -15.97 -3.57 -7.24
C GLY A 452 -16.26 -5.06 -7.06
N TYR A 453 -15.93 -5.90 -8.05
CA TYR A 453 -15.97 -7.35 -7.90
C TYR A 453 -14.80 -7.86 -7.04
N VAL A 454 -13.56 -7.49 -7.39
CA VAL A 454 -12.35 -7.98 -6.70
C VAL A 454 -12.25 -7.49 -5.25
N SER A 455 -12.57 -6.23 -5.02
CA SER A 455 -12.43 -5.49 -3.77
C SER A 455 -13.77 -5.19 -3.10
N VAL A 456 -14.80 -6.01 -3.34
CA VAL A 456 -16.15 -5.83 -2.80
C VAL A 456 -16.18 -5.57 -1.29
N ASP A 457 -15.25 -6.16 -0.55
CA ASP A 457 -15.07 -6.01 0.90
C ASP A 457 -13.68 -5.46 1.29
N GLY A 458 -12.94 -4.94 0.31
CA GLY A 458 -11.69 -4.20 0.47
C GLY A 458 -10.43 -4.90 -0.04
N GLY A 459 -10.44 -6.22 -0.21
CA GLY A 459 -9.24 -6.99 -0.57
C GLY A 459 -8.78 -6.82 -2.01
N SER A 460 -7.57 -7.31 -2.31
CA SER A 460 -7.05 -7.44 -3.68
C SER A 460 -6.36 -8.78 -3.88
N GLN A 461 -6.44 -9.32 -5.10
CA GLN A 461 -5.68 -10.50 -5.53
C GLN A 461 -4.15 -10.29 -5.44
N ALA A 462 -3.69 -9.04 -5.49
CA ALA A 462 -2.30 -8.63 -5.30
C ALA A 462 -1.98 -8.21 -3.84
N ALA A 463 -2.89 -8.51 -2.90
CA ALA A 463 -2.76 -8.27 -1.46
C ALA A 463 -2.46 -6.80 -1.07
N PHE A 464 -1.24 -6.49 -0.59
CA PHE A 464 -0.98 -5.23 0.13
C PHE A 464 -0.34 -4.16 -0.74
N SER A 465 0.87 -4.41 -1.26
CA SER A 465 1.66 -3.42 -2.01
C SER A 465 0.97 -2.99 -3.30
N TYR A 466 0.70 -3.94 -4.20
CA TYR A 466 -0.03 -3.67 -5.45
C TYR A 466 -1.56 -3.82 -5.33
N GLY A 467 -2.05 -4.18 -4.14
CA GLY A 467 -3.47 -4.01 -3.79
C GLY A 467 -3.81 -2.60 -3.30
N LEU A 468 -2.80 -1.79 -2.97
CA LEU A 468 -2.96 -0.39 -2.58
C LEU A 468 -3.58 0.37 -3.76
N SER A 469 -4.63 1.13 -3.47
CA SER A 469 -5.50 1.66 -4.52
C SER A 469 -5.69 3.15 -4.37
N ASP A 470 -5.23 3.89 -5.38
CA ASP A 470 -5.49 5.32 -5.56
C ASP A 470 -6.80 5.58 -6.33
N MET A 471 -7.62 4.54 -6.57
CA MET A 471 -8.94 4.67 -7.19
C MET A 471 -9.83 5.72 -6.53
N PRO A 472 -9.90 5.81 -5.18
CA PRO A 472 -10.71 6.86 -4.54
C PRO A 472 -10.28 8.28 -4.92
N GLU A 473 -8.97 8.55 -5.03
CA GLU A 473 -8.46 9.85 -5.45
C GLU A 473 -8.80 10.15 -6.92
N ARG A 474 -8.65 9.15 -7.80
CA ARG A 474 -8.98 9.27 -9.23
C ARG A 474 -10.47 9.52 -9.46
N VAL A 475 -11.34 8.86 -8.70
CA VAL A 475 -12.80 9.13 -8.70
C VAL A 475 -13.09 10.54 -8.20
N ARG A 476 -12.40 11.02 -7.15
CA ARG A 476 -12.53 12.41 -6.70
C ARG A 476 -12.09 13.42 -7.74
N PHE A 477 -11.09 13.11 -8.57
CA PHE A 477 -10.70 14.00 -9.68
C PHE A 477 -11.85 14.21 -10.67
N TRP A 478 -12.58 13.15 -11.03
CA TRP A 478 -13.80 13.25 -11.83
C TRP A 478 -14.89 14.09 -11.14
N ARG A 479 -15.14 13.83 -9.85
CA ARG A 479 -16.13 14.58 -9.04
C ARG A 479 -15.79 16.08 -8.93
N LYS A 480 -14.51 16.44 -8.88
CA LYS A 480 -14.05 17.83 -8.84
C LYS A 480 -14.12 18.51 -10.21
N GLY A 481 -13.79 17.78 -11.29
CA GLY A 481 -13.72 18.30 -12.66
C GLY A 481 -15.06 18.46 -13.37
N LEU A 482 -16.12 17.79 -12.91
CA LEU A 482 -17.46 17.86 -13.51
C LEU A 482 -18.45 18.67 -12.66
N GLU A 483 -19.24 19.52 -13.30
CA GLU A 483 -20.43 20.15 -12.73
C GLU A 483 -21.60 19.16 -12.87
N GLY A 484 -22.09 18.64 -11.74
CA GLY A 484 -23.17 17.64 -11.74
C GLY A 484 -24.46 18.20 -12.34
N THR A 485 -25.13 17.41 -13.19
CA THR A 485 -26.44 17.76 -13.76
C THR A 485 -27.62 17.23 -12.95
N GLY A 486 -27.35 16.49 -11.87
CA GLY A 486 -28.34 15.85 -10.99
C GLY A 486 -27.79 15.58 -9.60
N SER A 487 -28.56 14.84 -8.79
CA SER A 487 -28.23 14.52 -7.39
C SER A 487 -27.36 13.26 -7.22
N GLU A 488 -27.17 12.46 -8.28
CA GLU A 488 -26.42 11.21 -8.20
C GLU A 488 -24.90 11.44 -8.19
N PRO A 489 -24.14 10.76 -7.31
CA PRO A 489 -22.69 10.91 -7.23
C PRO A 489 -21.98 10.35 -8.48
N VAL A 490 -21.09 11.16 -9.07
CA VAL A 490 -20.23 10.75 -10.19
C VAL A 490 -19.33 9.58 -9.76
N LEU A 491 -19.40 8.48 -10.54
CA LEU A 491 -18.63 7.24 -10.34
C LEU A 491 -18.69 6.74 -8.89
N ASP A 492 -19.89 6.41 -8.42
CA ASP A 492 -20.06 5.86 -7.08
C ASP A 492 -19.65 4.39 -6.97
N GLY A 493 -19.21 4.00 -5.78
CA GLY A 493 -18.76 2.66 -5.49
C GLY A 493 -18.65 2.42 -3.99
N ASP A 494 -19.64 1.74 -3.42
CA ASP A 494 -19.70 1.41 -1.99
C ASP A 494 -18.46 0.66 -1.48
N TRP A 495 -17.82 -0.12 -2.35
CA TRP A 495 -16.60 -0.88 -2.06
C TRP A 495 -15.37 0.01 -1.79
N THR A 496 -15.37 1.27 -2.24
CA THR A 496 -14.21 2.17 -2.07
C THR A 496 -13.92 2.48 -0.60
N ALA A 497 -14.98 2.60 0.22
CA ALA A 497 -14.85 2.76 1.67
C ALA A 497 -14.33 1.48 2.37
N GLN A 498 -14.42 0.32 1.71
CA GLN A 498 -13.93 -0.94 2.26
C GLN A 498 -12.42 -1.14 2.06
N LEU A 499 -11.80 -0.42 1.11
CA LEU A 499 -10.41 -0.63 0.72
C LEU A 499 -9.40 -0.50 1.86
N ILE A 500 -9.71 0.27 2.90
CA ILE A 500 -8.80 0.45 4.05
C ILE A 500 -8.75 -0.76 4.98
N TYR A 501 -9.79 -1.60 4.99
CA TYR A 501 -9.92 -2.68 5.98
C TYR A 501 -8.83 -3.75 5.93
N PRO A 502 -8.33 -4.22 4.77
CA PRO A 502 -7.16 -5.12 4.75
C PRO A 502 -5.96 -4.53 5.49
N TYR A 503 -5.76 -3.21 5.43
CA TYR A 503 -4.65 -2.53 6.09
C TYR A 503 -4.89 -2.37 7.59
N ILE A 504 -6.13 -2.17 8.03
CA ILE A 504 -6.48 -2.18 9.47
C ILE A 504 -6.15 -3.55 10.06
N TYR A 505 -6.63 -4.62 9.42
CA TYR A 505 -6.45 -5.99 9.88
C TYR A 505 -5.01 -6.50 9.69
N GLY A 506 -4.30 -6.05 8.65
CA GLY A 506 -2.99 -6.55 8.27
C GLY A 506 -1.81 -5.79 8.87
N LEU A 507 -2.06 -4.68 9.59
CA LEU A 507 -0.99 -3.88 10.18
C LEU A 507 -0.16 -4.70 11.19
N ARG A 508 1.15 -4.76 10.99
CA ARG A 508 2.10 -5.39 11.91
C ARG A 508 2.59 -4.38 12.97
N HIS A 509 3.27 -4.89 14.00
CA HIS A 509 3.82 -4.11 15.12
C HIS A 509 4.78 -2.98 14.72
N ASP A 510 5.39 -3.06 13.54
CA ASP A 510 6.40 -2.16 13.00
C ASP A 510 5.86 -1.22 11.89
N TYR A 511 4.54 -1.11 11.78
CA TYR A 511 3.84 -0.39 10.71
C TYR A 511 4.04 -0.94 9.29
N SER A 512 4.56 -2.17 9.14
CA SER A 512 4.59 -2.89 7.87
C SER A 512 3.32 -3.75 7.66
N PHE A 513 3.24 -4.42 6.52
CA PHE A 513 2.19 -5.36 6.15
C PHE A 513 2.80 -6.69 5.69
N PRO A 514 2.02 -7.80 5.66
CA PRO A 514 2.46 -9.03 5.04
C PRO A 514 2.97 -8.84 3.60
N ALA A 515 4.15 -9.40 3.31
CA ALA A 515 4.82 -9.31 2.01
C ALA A 515 4.21 -10.28 0.97
N ARG A 516 2.90 -10.20 0.78
CA ARG A 516 2.13 -11.02 -0.18
C ARG A 516 2.07 -10.33 -1.54
N GLY A 517 2.23 -11.11 -2.61
CA GLY A 517 2.35 -10.57 -3.97
C GLY A 517 3.67 -9.83 -4.17
N ASP A 518 3.78 -9.05 -5.25
CA ASP A 518 4.94 -8.18 -5.42
C ASP A 518 4.94 -7.12 -4.32
N ASN A 519 6.07 -7.00 -3.59
CA ASN A 519 6.14 -6.15 -2.40
C ASN A 519 7.26 -5.10 -2.53
N PHE A 520 6.89 -3.82 -2.55
CA PHE A 520 7.83 -2.68 -2.60
C PHE A 520 8.17 -2.10 -1.21
N GLU A 521 8.05 -2.91 -0.15
CA GLU A 521 8.23 -2.51 1.26
C GLU A 521 7.18 -1.49 1.73
N LEU A 522 5.90 -1.85 1.52
CA LEU A 522 4.80 -1.02 1.97
C LEU A 522 4.78 -0.84 3.49
N SER A 523 4.57 0.41 3.91
CA SER A 523 4.38 0.80 5.30
C SER A 523 3.11 1.65 5.42
N LEU A 524 2.51 1.68 6.61
CA LEU A 524 1.37 2.56 6.93
C LEU A 524 1.66 4.04 6.64
N ARG A 525 2.94 4.41 6.58
CA ARG A 525 3.43 5.75 6.22
C ARG A 525 3.21 6.14 4.76
N ASP A 526 2.90 5.18 3.88
CA ASP A 526 2.66 5.46 2.46
C ASP A 526 1.56 6.51 2.28
N GLY A 527 1.71 7.36 1.25
CA GLY A 527 0.78 8.47 1.00
C GLY A 527 -0.65 8.03 0.75
N THR A 528 -0.86 6.84 0.19
CA THR A 528 -2.17 6.34 -0.29
C THR A 528 -3.07 5.81 0.83
N THR A 529 -2.50 5.42 1.98
CA THR A 529 -3.28 4.88 3.12
C THR A 529 -4.24 5.92 3.72
N GLY A 530 -3.82 7.19 3.74
CA GLY A 530 -4.61 8.34 4.18
C GLY A 530 -5.87 8.54 3.33
N PRO A 531 -5.75 8.79 2.02
CA PRO A 531 -6.90 8.94 1.11
C PRO A 531 -7.88 7.78 1.13
N MET A 532 -7.41 6.53 1.30
CA MET A 532 -8.28 5.37 1.47
C MET A 532 -9.10 5.45 2.77
N ALA A 533 -8.47 5.74 3.90
CA ALA A 533 -9.15 5.92 5.18
C ALA A 533 -10.11 7.12 5.15
N LEU A 534 -9.65 8.25 4.63
CA LEU A 534 -10.43 9.49 4.50
C LEU A 534 -11.63 9.33 3.57
N THR A 535 -11.56 8.43 2.60
CA THR A 535 -12.71 8.08 1.77
C THR A 535 -13.81 7.41 2.58
N ALA A 536 -13.48 6.43 3.41
CA ALA A 536 -14.47 5.80 4.29
C ALA A 536 -15.04 6.79 5.31
N ILE A 537 -14.21 7.70 5.82
CA ILE A 537 -14.62 8.73 6.79
C ILE A 537 -15.57 9.75 6.14
N VAL A 538 -15.22 10.30 4.98
CA VAL A 538 -16.02 11.35 4.32
C VAL A 538 -17.28 10.78 3.69
N ASP A 539 -17.17 9.64 3.00
CA ASP A 539 -18.27 9.12 2.20
C ASP A 539 -19.23 8.25 3.04
N LYS A 540 -18.75 7.62 4.14
CA LYS A 540 -19.55 6.70 4.98
C LYS A 540 -19.57 7.04 6.48
N GLN A 541 -18.87 8.09 6.92
CA GLN A 541 -18.77 8.48 8.34
C GLN A 541 -18.31 7.34 9.24
N ASP A 542 -17.42 6.47 8.74
CA ASP A 542 -17.00 5.27 9.46
C ASP A 542 -16.21 5.64 10.75
N PRO A 543 -16.79 5.40 11.94
CA PRO A 543 -16.22 5.85 13.20
C PRO A 543 -14.96 5.05 13.57
N VAL A 544 -14.86 3.79 13.14
CA VAL A 544 -13.71 2.93 13.41
C VAL A 544 -12.54 3.34 12.52
N VAL A 545 -12.78 3.62 11.25
CA VAL A 545 -11.74 4.11 10.34
C VAL A 545 -11.23 5.48 10.79
N LEU A 546 -12.09 6.34 11.34
CA LEU A 546 -11.68 7.61 11.95
C LEU A 546 -10.68 7.39 13.10
N ALA A 547 -10.98 6.43 14.00
CA ALA A 547 -10.07 6.03 15.07
C ALA A 547 -8.73 5.53 14.51
N PHE A 548 -8.77 4.63 13.52
CA PHE A 548 -7.55 4.12 12.86
C PHE A 548 -6.72 5.22 12.20
N TYR A 549 -7.35 6.16 11.48
CA TYR A 549 -6.66 7.27 10.86
C TYR A 549 -5.95 8.15 11.90
N ARG A 550 -6.64 8.49 13.01
CA ARG A 550 -6.09 9.34 14.07
C ARG A 550 -5.02 8.66 14.91
N GLN A 551 -5.25 7.41 15.30
CA GLN A 551 -4.41 6.69 16.26
C GLN A 551 -3.26 5.93 15.61
N GLN A 552 -3.38 5.53 14.34
CA GLN A 552 -2.36 4.74 13.64
C GLN A 552 -1.73 5.52 12.48
N ILE A 553 -2.51 5.95 11.47
CA ILE A 553 -1.95 6.59 10.25
C ILE A 553 -1.23 7.90 10.60
N LYS A 554 -1.91 8.82 11.29
CA LYS A 554 -1.31 10.11 11.68
C LYS A 554 -0.10 9.91 12.59
N VAL A 555 -0.17 8.99 13.54
CA VAL A 555 0.95 8.70 14.46
C VAL A 555 2.15 8.14 13.70
N ALA A 556 1.94 7.19 12.78
CA ALA A 556 3.00 6.62 11.96
C ALA A 556 3.67 7.66 11.05
N ARG A 557 2.91 8.66 10.58
CA ARG A 557 3.37 9.74 9.70
C ARG A 557 4.01 10.93 10.44
N ARG A 558 3.88 11.05 11.75
CA ARG A 558 4.52 12.15 12.50
C ARG A 558 6.04 11.97 12.54
N SER A 559 6.77 13.07 12.34
CA SER A 559 8.22 13.15 12.45
C SER A 559 8.67 12.91 13.90
N VAL A 560 8.90 11.64 14.26
CA VAL A 560 9.52 11.26 15.54
C VAL A 560 10.95 11.77 15.57
N ALA A 561 11.36 12.38 16.69
CA ALA A 561 12.72 12.85 16.88
C ALA A 561 13.74 11.71 16.61
N GLY A 562 14.66 11.93 15.66
CA GLY A 562 15.68 10.95 15.27
C GLY A 562 15.30 9.99 14.13
N ALA A 563 14.05 10.00 13.65
CA ALA A 563 13.70 9.31 12.41
C ALA A 563 14.13 10.14 11.19
N PRO A 564 14.78 9.55 10.17
CA PRO A 564 15.05 10.28 8.94
C PRO A 564 13.72 10.72 8.32
N SER A 565 13.54 12.04 8.12
CA SER A 565 12.39 12.61 7.42
C SER A 565 12.29 11.95 6.04
N ARG A 566 11.31 11.08 5.83
CA ARG A 566 10.98 10.65 4.47
C ARG A 566 10.11 11.75 3.88
N ARG A 567 10.68 12.59 3.02
CA ARG A 567 10.03 13.74 2.35
C ARG A 567 8.65 13.42 1.72
N SER A 568 8.32 12.15 1.49
CA SER A 568 7.02 11.68 1.02
C SER A 568 5.91 11.71 2.06
N VAL A 569 6.24 11.65 3.36
CA VAL A 569 5.28 11.57 4.47
C VAL A 569 4.64 12.93 4.76
N ASP A 570 5.43 14.00 4.72
CA ASP A 570 4.95 15.36 4.95
C ASP A 570 4.05 15.86 3.81
N GLN A 571 4.33 15.42 2.57
CA GLN A 571 3.48 15.69 1.40
C GLN A 571 2.10 15.02 1.52
N ALA A 572 2.02 13.86 2.19
CA ALA A 572 0.77 13.12 2.34
C ALA A 572 -0.23 13.84 3.26
N LEU A 573 0.22 14.40 4.39
CA LEU A 573 -0.66 15.14 5.30
C LEU A 573 -1.23 16.41 4.67
N LEU A 574 -0.43 17.11 3.85
CA LEU A 574 -0.91 18.24 3.06
C LEU A 574 -1.96 17.80 2.02
N GLY A 575 -1.71 16.70 1.33
CA GLY A 575 -2.67 16.10 0.39
C GLY A 575 -3.99 15.72 1.06
N ASP A 576 -3.93 15.09 2.23
CA ASP A 576 -5.09 14.73 3.05
C ASP A 576 -5.95 15.97 3.36
N ARG A 577 -5.33 17.06 3.83
CA ARG A 577 -6.01 18.32 4.20
C ARG A 577 -6.58 19.08 3.00
N LEU A 578 -5.90 19.03 1.85
CA LEU A 578 -6.35 19.66 0.62
C LEU A 578 -7.56 18.92 0.03
N ASN A 579 -7.51 17.59 -0.02
CA ASN A 579 -8.50 16.81 -0.75
C ASN A 579 -9.69 16.33 0.09
N PHE A 580 -9.57 16.34 1.42
CA PHE A 580 -10.59 15.83 2.32
C PHE A 580 -10.86 16.83 3.46
N SER A 581 -12.13 17.12 3.68
CA SER A 581 -12.59 17.94 4.80
C SER A 581 -13.55 17.11 5.66
N PHE A 582 -13.23 16.97 6.95
CA PHE A 582 -14.06 16.28 7.93
C PHE A 582 -13.74 16.85 9.32
N ALA A 583 -14.75 17.38 10.00
CA ALA A 583 -14.67 17.74 11.41
C ALA A 583 -15.99 17.26 12.06
N ASP A 584 -15.91 16.77 13.29
CA ASP A 584 -17.05 16.43 14.16
C ASP A 584 -17.76 15.08 13.95
N TYR A 585 -17.18 14.13 13.21
CA TYR A 585 -17.68 12.75 13.26
C TYR A 585 -17.32 12.05 14.59
N PRO A 586 -18.22 11.21 15.14
CA PRO A 586 -17.93 10.44 16.35
C PRO A 586 -16.81 9.44 16.09
N GLU A 587 -15.84 9.37 16.99
CA GLU A 587 -14.75 8.40 16.93
C GLU A 587 -15.19 7.09 17.60
N GLY A 588 -15.02 5.97 16.90
CA GLY A 588 -15.31 4.62 17.39
C GLY A 588 -14.08 3.97 18.02
N ARG A 589 -14.13 2.65 18.20
CA ARG A 589 -13.03 1.85 18.74
C ARG A 589 -12.61 0.79 17.73
N ILE A 590 -11.30 0.66 17.51
CA ILE A 590 -10.76 -0.40 16.64
C ILE A 590 -11.09 -1.77 17.23
N GLU A 591 -11.16 -1.86 18.56
CA GLU A 591 -11.49 -3.07 19.32
C GLU A 591 -12.91 -3.59 19.11
N ASP A 592 -13.81 -2.78 18.53
CA ASP A 592 -15.17 -3.21 18.21
C ASP A 592 -15.21 -4.07 16.93
N LEU A 593 -14.11 -4.12 16.17
CA LEU A 593 -13.98 -5.00 15.01
C LEU A 593 -13.73 -6.46 15.44
N PRO A 594 -14.32 -7.44 14.72
CA PRO A 594 -13.96 -8.85 14.91
C PRO A 594 -12.46 -9.08 14.67
N LEU A 595 -11.85 -10.01 15.41
CA LEU A 595 -10.41 -10.26 15.34
C LEU A 595 -9.96 -11.00 14.07
N SER A 596 -10.88 -11.47 13.23
CA SER A 596 -10.58 -11.94 11.89
C SER A 596 -11.59 -11.46 10.86
N ARG A 597 -11.14 -11.40 9.61
CA ARG A 597 -11.96 -11.01 8.48
C ARG A 597 -11.54 -11.71 7.20
N HIS A 598 -12.53 -12.13 6.42
CA HIS A 598 -12.38 -12.68 5.08
C HIS A 598 -12.73 -11.63 4.03
N PHE A 599 -11.79 -11.38 3.12
CA PHE A 599 -11.95 -10.57 1.93
C PHE A 599 -12.25 -11.49 0.74
N ARG A 600 -13.52 -11.59 0.37
CA ARG A 600 -14.11 -12.79 -0.23
C ARG A 600 -13.50 -13.18 -1.57
N VAL A 601 -13.49 -12.25 -2.54
CA VAL A 601 -13.00 -12.52 -3.90
C VAL A 601 -11.48 -12.50 -3.96
N ALA A 602 -10.85 -11.56 -3.24
CA ALA A 602 -9.40 -11.53 -3.05
C ALA A 602 -8.87 -12.83 -2.41
N GLY A 603 -9.71 -13.52 -1.64
CA GLY A 603 -9.38 -14.75 -0.95
C GLY A 603 -8.42 -14.56 0.22
N LEU A 604 -8.27 -13.33 0.72
CA LEU A 604 -7.40 -13.00 1.83
C LEU A 604 -8.18 -13.16 3.14
N VAL A 605 -7.63 -13.88 4.10
CA VAL A 605 -8.17 -13.99 5.46
C VAL A 605 -7.11 -13.54 6.43
N LEU A 606 -7.43 -12.54 7.25
CA LEU A 606 -6.53 -11.99 8.26
C LEU A 606 -7.07 -12.36 9.63
N MET A 607 -6.26 -13.05 10.44
CA MET A 607 -6.63 -13.56 11.77
C MET A 607 -5.65 -13.04 12.81
N ARG A 608 -6.16 -12.32 13.81
CA ARG A 608 -5.38 -11.75 14.91
C ARG A 608 -5.81 -12.33 16.25
N ASP A 609 -4.97 -12.25 17.28
CA ASP A 609 -5.34 -12.53 18.67
C ASP A 609 -5.79 -11.28 19.44
N SER A 610 -5.38 -10.09 18.99
CA SER A 610 -5.72 -8.81 19.61
C SER A 610 -5.55 -7.63 18.64
N TRP A 611 -6.13 -6.48 19.01
CA TRP A 611 -5.93 -5.19 18.36
C TRP A 611 -4.74 -4.39 18.93
N ASP A 612 -4.04 -4.93 19.93
CA ASP A 612 -2.76 -4.39 20.42
C ASP A 612 -1.66 -4.70 19.40
N TYR A 613 -1.56 -3.88 18.34
CA TYR A 613 -0.65 -4.09 17.22
C TYR A 613 0.79 -4.49 17.63
N PRO A 614 1.43 -3.82 18.63
CA PRO A 614 2.74 -4.23 19.16
C PRO A 614 2.85 -5.67 19.67
N ASN A 615 1.78 -6.22 20.25
CA ASN A 615 1.78 -7.55 20.88
C ASN A 615 0.82 -8.53 20.19
N ALA A 616 0.31 -8.21 19.01
CA ALA A 616 -0.61 -9.07 18.29
C ALA A 616 0.12 -10.14 17.48
N THR A 617 -0.37 -11.36 17.55
CA THR A 617 -0.10 -12.39 16.53
C THR A 617 -0.99 -12.11 15.34
N LEU A 618 -0.44 -12.08 14.14
CA LEU A 618 -1.17 -11.97 12.88
C LEU A 618 -0.83 -13.17 12.00
N LEU A 619 -1.86 -13.97 11.67
CA LEU A 619 -1.80 -14.95 10.60
C LEU A 619 -2.58 -14.40 9.40
N ASP A 620 -1.95 -14.39 8.24
CA ASP A 620 -2.64 -14.12 6.98
C ASP A 620 -2.67 -15.38 6.11
N PHE A 621 -3.84 -15.70 5.56
CA PHE A 621 -4.09 -16.85 4.69
C PHE A 621 -4.63 -16.35 3.34
N LYS A 622 -4.23 -16.99 2.24
CA LYS A 622 -4.68 -16.60 0.90
C LYS A 622 -5.14 -17.79 0.06
N SER A 623 -6.36 -17.70 -0.48
CA SER A 623 -6.91 -18.57 -1.51
C SER A 623 -7.95 -17.80 -2.33
N THR A 624 -7.48 -17.12 -3.38
CA THR A 624 -8.22 -16.22 -4.27
C THR A 624 -9.21 -16.97 -5.16
N SER A 625 -10.36 -16.37 -5.46
CA SER A 625 -11.42 -16.97 -6.29
C SER A 625 -11.10 -17.01 -7.79
N PHE A 626 -9.96 -16.47 -8.23
CA PHE A 626 -9.51 -16.50 -9.62
C PHE A 626 -7.99 -16.38 -9.73
N ILE A 627 -7.45 -16.68 -10.90
CA ILE A 627 -6.02 -16.52 -11.22
C ILE A 627 -5.81 -15.52 -12.37
N SER A 628 -4.89 -14.59 -12.19
CA SER A 628 -4.33 -13.71 -13.21
C SER A 628 -2.81 -13.60 -13.04
N GLU A 629 -2.12 -13.10 -14.05
CA GLU A 629 -0.72 -12.72 -14.00
C GLU A 629 -0.56 -11.33 -13.36
N ASN A 630 0.51 -10.61 -13.72
CA ASN A 630 0.91 -9.36 -13.10
C ASN A 630 1.35 -9.59 -11.63
N HIS A 631 0.99 -8.72 -10.70
CA HIS A 631 1.45 -8.78 -9.30
C HIS A 631 0.75 -9.84 -8.41
N GLN A 632 -0.10 -10.71 -8.99
CA GLN A 632 -0.68 -11.86 -8.28
C GLN A 632 0.29 -13.05 -8.35
N HIS A 633 0.60 -13.65 -7.21
CA HIS A 633 1.42 -14.86 -7.13
C HIS A 633 0.61 -16.15 -7.29
N MET A 634 1.31 -17.24 -7.58
CA MET A 634 0.82 -18.62 -7.60
C MET A 634 0.84 -19.22 -6.18
N ASP A 635 0.10 -18.56 -5.29
CA ASP A 635 0.19 -18.69 -3.83
C ASP A 635 -1.11 -19.19 -3.19
N GLN A 636 -1.94 -19.93 -3.93
CA GLN A 636 -3.22 -20.41 -3.44
C GLN A 636 -3.03 -21.36 -2.25
N ASN A 637 -3.92 -21.25 -1.26
CA ASN A 637 -3.85 -21.89 0.05
C ASN A 637 -2.57 -21.60 0.85
N SER A 638 -1.82 -20.54 0.56
CA SER A 638 -0.65 -20.18 1.37
C SER A 638 -1.02 -19.43 2.65
N PHE A 639 -0.13 -19.45 3.64
CA PHE A 639 -0.28 -18.65 4.87
C PHE A 639 1.07 -18.06 5.33
N SER A 640 1.06 -17.02 6.16
CA SER A 640 2.23 -16.43 6.80
C SER A 640 1.87 -16.02 8.23
N LEU A 641 2.86 -15.88 9.10
CA LEU A 641 2.64 -15.64 10.53
C LEU A 641 3.66 -14.65 11.07
N ASN A 642 3.17 -13.58 11.71
CA ASN A 642 3.95 -12.55 12.37
C ASN A 642 3.58 -12.46 13.86
N TYR A 643 4.59 -12.39 14.72
CA TYR A 643 4.44 -12.02 16.13
C TYR A 643 5.74 -11.39 16.60
N LYS A 644 5.74 -10.08 16.88
CA LYS A 644 6.94 -9.26 17.23
C LYS A 644 8.12 -9.31 16.24
N ALA A 645 7.97 -10.05 15.15
CA ALA A 645 8.76 -10.12 13.92
C ALA A 645 8.07 -11.14 13.00
N PRO A 646 8.36 -11.15 11.68
CA PRO A 646 7.92 -12.22 10.79
C PRO A 646 8.52 -13.58 11.22
N LEU A 647 7.71 -14.63 11.38
CA LEU A 647 8.15 -15.97 11.80
C LEU A 647 8.03 -16.98 10.66
N LEU A 648 6.84 -17.06 10.05
CA LEU A 648 6.60 -17.78 8.81
C LEU A 648 6.35 -16.79 7.68
N LEU A 649 6.97 -17.03 6.53
CA LEU A 649 7.12 -16.02 5.50
C LEU A 649 6.51 -16.40 4.16
N ASP A 650 6.24 -15.37 3.37
CA ASP A 650 6.11 -15.43 1.92
C ASP A 650 7.45 -14.90 1.36
N THR A 651 8.25 -15.78 0.74
CA THR A 651 9.71 -15.54 0.60
C THR A 651 10.17 -15.12 -0.78
N GLY A 652 11.43 -14.70 -0.87
CA GLY A 652 11.98 -14.04 -2.04
C GLY A 652 11.83 -12.53 -1.93
N ARG A 653 12.28 -11.82 -2.96
CA ARG A 653 12.25 -10.36 -2.98
C ARG A 653 11.79 -9.89 -4.34
N TYR A 654 10.82 -8.99 -4.37
CA TYR A 654 10.52 -8.24 -5.57
C TYR A 654 11.75 -7.39 -5.93
N ASP A 655 12.49 -7.84 -6.94
CA ASP A 655 13.72 -7.19 -7.40
C ASP A 655 13.44 -6.31 -8.61
N GLU A 656 12.74 -6.85 -9.61
CA GLU A 656 12.14 -6.17 -10.75
C GLU A 656 11.14 -7.11 -11.44
N TYR A 657 10.13 -6.56 -12.12
CA TYR A 657 9.17 -7.37 -12.87
C TYR A 657 9.87 -8.14 -13.99
N GLY A 658 9.55 -9.43 -14.14
CA GLY A 658 10.04 -10.25 -15.25
C GLY A 658 11.51 -10.70 -15.15
N THR A 659 12.18 -10.52 -14.00
CA THR A 659 13.52 -11.10 -13.78
C THR A 659 13.46 -12.63 -13.70
N LYS A 660 14.65 -13.27 -13.77
CA LYS A 660 14.74 -14.73 -13.54
C LYS A 660 14.22 -15.11 -12.15
N HIS A 661 14.53 -14.33 -11.11
CA HIS A 661 14.04 -14.57 -9.75
C HIS A 661 12.52 -14.45 -9.69
N TRP A 662 11.97 -13.40 -10.29
CA TRP A 662 10.53 -13.16 -10.37
C TRP A 662 9.79 -14.36 -10.99
N HIS A 663 10.18 -14.76 -12.21
CA HIS A 663 9.51 -15.85 -12.94
C HIS A 663 9.70 -17.26 -12.37
N ASN A 664 10.84 -17.53 -11.71
CA ASN A 664 11.23 -18.90 -11.36
C ASN A 664 11.17 -19.21 -9.87
N TYR A 665 11.10 -18.21 -9.00
CA TYR A 665 10.99 -18.42 -7.56
C TYR A 665 9.89 -17.56 -6.95
N TYR A 666 10.01 -16.23 -7.04
CA TYR A 666 9.25 -15.30 -6.21
C TYR A 666 7.73 -15.41 -6.40
N VAL A 667 7.25 -15.43 -7.65
CA VAL A 667 5.79 -15.55 -7.91
C VAL A 667 5.30 -17.00 -7.91
N ARG A 668 6.18 -17.98 -7.66
CA ARG A 668 5.94 -19.41 -7.84
C ARG A 668 5.63 -20.09 -6.51
N THR A 669 4.82 -21.15 -6.53
CA THR A 669 4.30 -21.80 -5.31
C THR A 669 5.42 -22.22 -4.33
N ILE A 670 6.60 -22.60 -4.83
CA ILE A 670 7.77 -22.95 -4.00
C ILE A 670 8.30 -21.84 -3.09
N ALA A 671 7.94 -20.57 -3.31
CA ALA A 671 8.30 -19.46 -2.42
C ALA A 671 7.34 -19.26 -1.25
N HIS A 672 6.25 -20.04 -1.19
CA HIS A 672 5.11 -19.82 -0.31
C HIS A 672 4.86 -21.04 0.59
N ASN A 673 4.30 -20.81 1.78
CA ASN A 673 3.86 -21.88 2.69
C ASN A 673 2.64 -22.62 2.14
N SER A 674 2.82 -23.42 1.09
CA SER A 674 1.77 -24.13 0.34
C SER A 674 2.22 -25.57 0.05
N ILE A 675 1.60 -26.22 -0.93
CA ILE A 675 1.92 -27.58 -1.39
C ILE A 675 2.54 -27.54 -2.78
N VAL A 676 3.63 -28.28 -2.99
CA VAL A 676 4.14 -28.61 -4.32
C VAL A 676 4.00 -30.10 -4.61
N VAL A 677 3.70 -30.44 -5.85
CA VAL A 677 3.60 -31.81 -6.37
C VAL A 677 4.41 -31.87 -7.64
N PHE A 678 5.56 -32.54 -7.59
CA PHE A 678 6.47 -32.58 -8.73
C PHE A 678 6.02 -33.63 -9.74
N ASP A 679 5.68 -33.17 -10.94
CA ASP A 679 5.50 -34.01 -12.12
C ASP A 679 6.63 -33.68 -13.10
N LYS A 680 7.52 -34.64 -13.36
CA LYS A 680 8.67 -34.45 -14.26
C LYS A 680 8.25 -34.11 -15.70
N ASP A 681 7.04 -34.50 -16.08
CA ASP A 681 6.49 -34.32 -17.43
C ASP A 681 5.67 -33.02 -17.55
N GLU A 682 5.55 -32.25 -16.47
CA GLU A 682 4.90 -30.93 -16.48
C GLU A 682 5.87 -29.85 -16.97
N GLN A 683 5.39 -28.97 -17.84
CA GLN A 683 6.12 -27.82 -18.33
C GLN A 683 5.34 -26.53 -18.04
N PHE A 684 6.05 -25.54 -17.53
CA PHE A 684 5.54 -24.20 -17.30
C PHE A 684 6.05 -23.29 -18.40
N VAL A 685 5.16 -22.83 -19.28
CA VAL A 685 5.51 -22.02 -20.45
C VAL A 685 4.93 -20.63 -20.30
N PHE A 686 5.79 -19.62 -20.41
CA PHE A 686 5.42 -18.21 -20.41
C PHE A 686 5.89 -17.56 -21.73
N GLY A 687 4.94 -17.10 -22.54
CA GLY A 687 5.23 -16.71 -23.93
C GLY A 687 5.90 -17.86 -24.68
N ASN A 688 7.13 -17.64 -25.15
CA ASN A 688 7.93 -18.67 -25.84
C ASN A 688 9.03 -19.28 -24.94
N GLN A 689 9.02 -19.02 -23.63
CA GLN A 689 10.07 -19.45 -22.71
C GLN A 689 9.56 -20.53 -21.74
N VAL A 690 10.39 -21.54 -21.49
CA VAL A 690 10.14 -22.56 -20.48
C VAL A 690 10.68 -22.07 -19.14
N MET A 691 9.83 -22.06 -18.13
CA MET A 691 10.14 -21.69 -16.75
C MET A 691 10.52 -22.94 -15.94
N SER A 692 11.17 -22.73 -14.80
CA SER A 692 11.52 -23.80 -13.85
C SER A 692 10.28 -24.57 -13.36
N ASN A 693 10.49 -25.88 -13.12
CA ASN A 693 9.46 -26.78 -12.61
C ASN A 693 9.55 -26.86 -11.09
N ASP A 694 8.78 -26.01 -10.42
CA ASP A 694 8.69 -25.98 -8.97
C ASP A 694 7.72 -27.04 -8.41
N GLY A 695 6.96 -27.71 -9.28
CA GLY A 695 5.85 -28.61 -8.91
C GLY A 695 4.59 -27.89 -8.48
N GLY A 696 4.53 -26.57 -8.66
CA GLY A 696 3.49 -25.69 -8.13
C GLY A 696 2.24 -25.57 -8.98
N GLN A 697 1.58 -24.44 -8.78
CA GLN A 697 0.38 -23.97 -9.46
C GLN A 697 0.75 -23.27 -10.77
N TRP A 698 -0.21 -23.15 -11.71
CA TRP A 698 0.01 -22.49 -13.01
C TRP A 698 -1.28 -22.03 -13.68
N TYR A 699 -1.16 -21.25 -14.77
CA TYR A 699 -2.29 -20.77 -15.57
C TYR A 699 -3.00 -21.87 -16.36
N ASN A 700 -2.33 -22.99 -16.68
CA ASN A 700 -2.93 -24.15 -17.37
C ASN A 700 -3.71 -23.79 -18.66
N GLY A 701 -3.16 -22.88 -19.47
CA GLY A 701 -3.78 -22.42 -20.74
C GLY A 701 -4.85 -21.34 -20.58
N ARG A 702 -5.12 -20.88 -19.35
CA ARG A 702 -6.00 -19.73 -19.10
C ARG A 702 -5.35 -18.42 -19.58
N PRO A 703 -6.15 -17.43 -20.00
CA PRO A 703 -5.68 -16.07 -20.22
C PRO A 703 -4.92 -15.53 -19.01
N THR A 704 -3.74 -14.94 -19.21
CA THR A 704 -2.95 -14.35 -18.13
C THR A 704 -3.55 -13.03 -17.64
N TYR A 705 -4.17 -12.26 -18.54
CA TYR A 705 -4.96 -11.07 -18.24
C TYR A 705 -6.44 -11.36 -18.52
N PRO A 706 -7.20 -11.88 -17.54
CA PRO A 706 -8.61 -12.22 -17.75
C PRO A 706 -9.51 -10.98 -17.80
N THR A 707 -10.54 -11.02 -18.65
CA THR A 707 -11.66 -10.08 -18.53
C THR A 707 -12.45 -10.35 -17.25
N LEU A 708 -13.29 -9.40 -16.83
CA LEU A 708 -14.15 -9.59 -15.65
C LEU A 708 -15.05 -10.83 -15.77
N ALA A 709 -15.58 -11.11 -16.96
CA ALA A 709 -16.39 -12.32 -17.20
C ALA A 709 -15.59 -13.62 -17.00
N GLN A 710 -14.31 -13.64 -17.39
CA GLN A 710 -13.43 -14.79 -17.22
C GLN A 710 -13.02 -15.02 -15.75
N ALA A 711 -12.91 -13.96 -14.95
CA ALA A 711 -12.56 -14.01 -13.53
C ALA A 711 -13.75 -14.31 -12.59
N ARG A 712 -14.99 -14.16 -13.06
CA ARG A 712 -16.21 -14.47 -12.30
C ARG A 712 -16.44 -15.97 -12.16
N PRO A 713 -17.21 -16.43 -11.15
CA PRO A 713 -17.55 -17.85 -11.01
C PRO A 713 -18.13 -18.44 -12.30
N GLY A 714 -17.60 -19.59 -12.73
CA GLY A 714 -17.93 -20.22 -14.00
C GLY A 714 -17.10 -19.75 -15.20
N GLY A 715 -16.33 -18.67 -15.07
CA GLY A 715 -15.38 -18.22 -16.08
C GLY A 715 -14.10 -19.08 -16.14
N SER A 716 -13.32 -18.92 -17.22
CA SER A 716 -12.11 -19.72 -17.48
C SER A 716 -11.04 -19.61 -16.40
N ASN A 717 -10.98 -18.47 -15.70
CA ASN A 717 -9.97 -18.16 -14.69
C ASN A 717 -10.47 -18.37 -13.26
N ALA A 718 -11.74 -18.76 -13.09
CA ALA A 718 -12.32 -19.01 -11.78
C ALA A 718 -11.63 -20.19 -11.07
N LEU A 719 -11.31 -19.97 -9.80
CA LEU A 719 -10.83 -20.96 -8.85
C LEU A 719 -11.92 -21.22 -7.80
N HIS A 720 -11.70 -22.18 -6.90
CA HIS A 720 -12.60 -22.37 -5.76
C HIS A 720 -12.35 -21.31 -4.68
N GLY A 721 -11.08 -21.04 -4.35
CA GLY A 721 -10.70 -20.06 -3.34
C GLY A 721 -11.06 -20.50 -1.92
N VAL A 722 -11.39 -19.55 -1.04
CA VAL A 722 -11.92 -19.84 0.31
C VAL A 722 -13.33 -20.46 0.22
N THR A 723 -13.49 -21.67 0.75
CA THR A 723 -14.74 -22.44 0.71
C THR A 723 -15.54 -22.35 2.01
N ALA A 724 -14.90 -22.03 3.14
CA ALA A 724 -15.52 -21.79 4.44
C ALA A 724 -14.69 -20.78 5.26
N PHE A 725 -15.36 -19.92 6.04
CA PHE A 725 -14.71 -19.00 6.97
C PHE A 725 -15.61 -18.71 8.17
N GLU A 726 -15.06 -18.82 9.38
CA GLU A 726 -15.79 -18.55 10.61
C GLU A 726 -14.95 -17.76 11.63
N GLU A 727 -15.55 -16.72 12.21
CA GLU A 727 -15.02 -15.97 13.36
C GLU A 727 -15.86 -16.33 14.60
N GLY A 728 -15.29 -17.15 15.48
CA GLY A 728 -15.96 -17.73 16.65
C GLY A 728 -15.63 -17.06 17.98
N GLY A 729 -14.91 -15.94 17.98
CA GLY A 729 -14.46 -15.24 19.18
C GLY A 729 -13.15 -15.82 19.70
N ASP A 730 -13.20 -16.98 20.35
CA ASP A 730 -12.00 -17.69 20.85
C ASP A 730 -11.30 -18.54 19.79
N TYR A 731 -11.80 -18.55 18.55
CA TYR A 731 -11.12 -19.13 17.40
C TYR A 731 -11.51 -18.43 16.10
N SER A 732 -10.71 -18.67 15.07
CA SER A 732 -11.11 -18.47 13.68
C SER A 732 -10.82 -19.73 12.87
N TYR A 733 -11.69 -20.03 11.91
CA TYR A 733 -11.53 -21.14 10.98
C TYR A 733 -11.54 -20.63 9.55
N VAL A 734 -10.67 -21.17 8.71
CA VAL A 734 -10.72 -20.98 7.27
C VAL A 734 -10.44 -22.29 6.55
N GLU A 735 -11.22 -22.58 5.52
CA GLU A 735 -10.97 -23.63 4.55
C GLU A 735 -10.75 -23.01 3.17
N GLY A 736 -9.67 -23.40 2.50
CA GLY A 736 -9.43 -23.04 1.11
C GLY A 736 -9.26 -24.26 0.23
N ASN A 737 -9.71 -24.14 -1.00
CA ASN A 737 -9.58 -25.18 -2.03
C ASN A 737 -8.79 -24.63 -3.23
N ALA A 738 -7.55 -25.11 -3.37
CA ALA A 738 -6.62 -24.68 -4.41
C ALA A 738 -6.54 -25.68 -5.57
N SER A 739 -7.43 -26.69 -5.65
CA SER A 739 -7.42 -27.72 -6.69
C SER A 739 -7.26 -27.19 -8.11
N ARG A 740 -8.06 -26.17 -8.45
CA ARG A 740 -8.09 -25.58 -9.80
C ARG A 740 -6.87 -24.73 -10.11
N ALA A 741 -5.99 -24.45 -9.14
CA ALA A 741 -4.74 -23.75 -9.36
C ALA A 741 -3.65 -24.66 -9.97
N TYR A 742 -3.81 -25.99 -9.86
CA TYR A 742 -2.88 -26.97 -10.43
C TYR A 742 -3.40 -27.55 -11.74
N SER A 743 -2.47 -28.07 -12.56
CA SER A 743 -2.82 -28.76 -13.80
C SER A 743 -3.86 -29.86 -13.58
N GLN A 744 -4.90 -29.87 -14.42
CA GLN A 744 -5.95 -30.88 -14.41
C GLN A 744 -5.44 -32.32 -14.67
N ASN A 745 -4.24 -32.46 -15.24
CA ASN A 745 -3.60 -33.75 -15.48
C ASN A 745 -2.84 -34.25 -14.23
N LYS A 746 -2.55 -33.37 -13.27
CA LYS A 746 -1.76 -33.64 -12.07
C LYS A 746 -2.63 -33.79 -10.83
N MET A 747 -3.62 -32.91 -10.67
CA MET A 747 -4.38 -32.73 -9.43
C MET A 747 -5.87 -32.97 -9.64
N ASP A 748 -6.55 -33.58 -8.67
CA ASP A 748 -8.02 -33.60 -8.63
C ASP A 748 -8.58 -32.16 -8.57
N GLN A 749 -9.58 -31.86 -9.39
CA GLN A 749 -10.05 -30.49 -9.61
C GLN A 749 -11.11 -30.02 -8.61
N ASP A 750 -11.61 -30.90 -7.75
CA ASP A 750 -12.64 -30.58 -6.76
C ASP A 750 -12.14 -30.78 -5.32
N ASN A 751 -11.27 -31.75 -5.05
CA ASN A 751 -10.76 -32.08 -3.71
C ASN A 751 -9.27 -32.47 -3.70
N GLY A 752 -8.54 -32.03 -4.71
CA GLY A 752 -7.11 -32.26 -4.91
C GLY A 752 -6.19 -31.51 -3.96
N PHE A 753 -6.51 -30.28 -3.55
CA PHE A 753 -5.80 -29.62 -2.46
C PHE A 753 -6.74 -28.76 -1.63
N VAL A 754 -7.13 -29.29 -0.48
CA VAL A 754 -7.95 -28.60 0.53
C VAL A 754 -7.09 -28.36 1.76
N ARG A 755 -7.12 -27.13 2.27
CA ARG A 755 -6.42 -26.72 3.50
C ARG A 755 -7.42 -26.15 4.49
N SER A 756 -7.42 -26.70 5.70
CA SER A 756 -8.16 -26.21 6.86
C SER A 756 -7.18 -25.58 7.86
N VAL A 757 -7.42 -24.34 8.24
CA VAL A 757 -6.64 -23.64 9.28
C VAL A 757 -7.58 -23.28 10.43
N LEU A 758 -7.23 -23.72 11.63
CA LEU A 758 -7.92 -23.36 12.87
C LEU A 758 -6.96 -22.55 13.75
N PHE A 759 -7.26 -21.26 13.92
CA PHE A 759 -6.52 -20.32 14.75
C PHE A 759 -7.20 -20.22 16.12
N LEU A 760 -6.58 -20.77 17.16
CA LEU A 760 -7.14 -20.80 18.53
C LEU A 760 -6.59 -19.64 19.35
N ARG A 761 -7.49 -18.84 19.92
CA ARG A 761 -7.17 -17.74 20.83
C ARG A 761 -7.36 -18.20 22.26
N GLU A 762 -6.40 -17.86 23.09
CA GLU A 762 -6.41 -18.22 24.51
C GLU A 762 -6.19 -16.96 25.34
N SER A 763 -6.82 -16.90 26.52
CA SER A 763 -6.76 -15.71 27.38
C SER A 763 -5.46 -15.61 28.18
N ASP A 764 -4.79 -16.73 28.40
CA ASP A 764 -3.61 -16.89 29.26
C ASP A 764 -2.31 -17.13 28.49
N ARG A 765 -2.37 -17.24 27.15
CA ARG A 765 -1.21 -17.49 26.29
C ARG A 765 -1.42 -17.02 24.86
N LYS A 766 -0.33 -17.05 24.09
CA LYS A 766 -0.36 -16.75 22.65
C LYS A 766 -1.04 -17.88 21.84
N PRO A 767 -1.54 -17.58 20.63
CA PRO A 767 -2.36 -18.51 19.86
C PRO A 767 -1.69 -19.85 19.52
N VAL A 768 -2.52 -20.88 19.38
CA VAL A 768 -2.17 -22.15 18.74
C VAL A 768 -2.88 -22.22 17.40
N VAL A 769 -2.16 -22.59 16.34
CA VAL A 769 -2.73 -22.75 15.00
C VAL A 769 -2.59 -24.18 14.54
N LEU A 770 -3.69 -24.81 14.11
CA LEU A 770 -3.67 -26.11 13.47
C LEU A 770 -3.86 -25.94 11.97
N VAL A 771 -2.95 -26.48 11.17
CA VAL A 771 -3.02 -26.47 9.71
C VAL A 771 -3.13 -27.91 9.23
N PHE A 772 -4.28 -28.26 8.66
CA PHE A 772 -4.59 -29.59 8.15
C PHE A 772 -4.80 -29.56 6.63
N ASP A 773 -4.06 -30.39 5.90
CA ASP A 773 -4.13 -30.50 4.44
C ASP A 773 -4.60 -31.88 4.02
N SER A 774 -5.44 -31.92 2.99
CA SER A 774 -5.77 -33.11 2.21
C SER A 774 -5.36 -32.90 0.75
N VAL A 775 -4.45 -33.74 0.25
CA VAL A 775 -3.88 -33.63 -1.10
C VAL A 775 -4.10 -34.90 -1.92
N ARG A 776 -4.85 -34.82 -3.02
CA ARG A 776 -5.16 -35.95 -3.92
C ARG A 776 -4.58 -35.73 -5.31
N THR A 777 -3.57 -36.51 -5.65
CA THR A 777 -2.89 -36.42 -6.94
C THR A 777 -3.39 -37.54 -7.88
N LYS A 778 -3.61 -37.22 -9.16
CA LYS A 778 -4.16 -38.19 -10.13
C LYS A 778 -3.18 -39.29 -10.52
N LYS A 779 -1.89 -39.00 -10.42
CA LYS A 779 -0.79 -39.88 -10.85
C LYS A 779 -0.07 -40.57 -9.68
N GLY A 780 -0.56 -40.44 -8.45
CA GLY A 780 0.13 -40.97 -7.27
C GLY A 780 1.45 -40.24 -6.98
N LEU A 781 1.53 -38.97 -7.33
CA LEU A 781 2.71 -38.14 -7.08
C LEU A 781 2.76 -37.72 -5.60
N ALA A 782 3.95 -37.80 -5.01
CA ALA A 782 4.18 -37.37 -3.64
C ALA A 782 4.02 -35.84 -3.53
N ALA A 783 3.27 -35.40 -2.52
CA ALA A 783 3.13 -34.00 -2.17
C ALA A 783 4.20 -33.57 -1.17
N THR A 784 4.61 -32.31 -1.23
CA THR A 784 5.54 -31.70 -0.28
C THR A 784 4.91 -30.45 0.30
N SER A 785 4.77 -30.41 1.63
CA SER A 785 4.33 -29.24 2.39
C SER A 785 5.51 -28.33 2.70
N LEU A 786 5.34 -27.04 2.43
CA LEU A 786 6.38 -26.04 2.60
C LEU A 786 6.13 -25.16 3.84
N LEU A 787 7.19 -24.92 4.62
CA LEU A 787 7.21 -23.91 5.69
C LEU A 787 8.50 -23.09 5.61
N HIS A 788 8.37 -21.87 5.10
CA HIS A 788 9.39 -20.84 4.99
C HIS A 788 9.49 -20.06 6.29
N THR A 789 10.73 -19.85 6.73
CA THR A 789 11.06 -19.38 8.06
C THR A 789 12.06 -18.23 7.96
N ALA A 790 11.90 -17.25 8.85
CA ALA A 790 12.76 -16.07 8.89
C ALA A 790 14.18 -16.36 9.40
N ALA A 791 14.35 -17.45 10.16
CA ALA A 791 15.62 -17.87 10.72
C ALA A 791 15.74 -19.40 10.68
N LYS A 792 16.97 -19.92 10.80
CA LYS A 792 17.24 -21.35 10.81
C LYS A 792 16.46 -22.05 11.95
N PRO A 793 15.62 -23.05 11.64
CA PRO A 793 14.91 -23.77 12.69
C PRO A 793 15.85 -24.64 13.54
N ALA A 794 15.57 -24.72 14.84
CA ALA A 794 16.27 -25.58 15.80
C ALA A 794 15.50 -26.89 16.02
N TYR A 795 16.24 -28.00 16.17
CA TYR A 795 15.69 -29.34 16.40
C TYR A 795 16.43 -30.05 17.53
N ALA A 796 15.82 -31.10 18.07
CA ALA A 796 16.48 -32.01 19.03
C ALA A 796 17.44 -33.01 18.37
N VAL A 797 17.48 -33.05 17.04
CA VAL A 797 18.24 -34.03 16.23
C VAL A 797 19.16 -33.31 15.23
N GLY A 798 20.18 -34.01 14.75
CA GLY A 798 21.06 -33.51 13.70
C GLY A 798 20.44 -33.58 12.30
N ALA A 799 21.18 -33.09 11.29
CA ALA A 799 20.81 -33.18 9.88
C ALA A 799 22.01 -33.64 9.02
N ASP A 800 21.73 -34.44 7.98
CA ASP A 800 22.73 -34.84 6.97
C ASP A 800 22.69 -33.93 5.75
N THR A 801 23.85 -33.56 5.21
CA THR A 801 23.95 -32.77 3.98
C THR A 801 23.52 -33.60 2.76
N LEU A 802 22.62 -33.05 1.95
CA LEU A 802 22.18 -33.60 0.66
C LEU A 802 22.83 -32.90 -0.55
N GLY A 803 23.58 -31.83 -0.31
CA GLY A 803 24.12 -30.93 -1.35
C GLY A 803 23.17 -29.77 -1.67
N ASP A 804 23.65 -28.77 -2.42
CA ASP A 804 22.88 -27.61 -2.88
C ASP A 804 22.13 -26.85 -1.77
N GLY A 805 22.72 -26.77 -0.57
CA GLY A 805 22.10 -26.15 0.60
C GLY A 805 20.87 -26.90 1.15
N ARG A 806 20.74 -28.20 0.85
CA ARG A 806 19.65 -29.06 1.35
C ARG A 806 20.18 -30.01 2.43
N TYR A 807 19.38 -30.25 3.46
CA TYR A 807 19.76 -31.12 4.59
C TYR A 807 18.59 -31.97 5.08
N GLN A 808 18.81 -33.28 5.24
CA GLN A 808 17.84 -34.23 5.78
C GLN A 808 17.86 -34.20 7.30
N VAL A 809 16.74 -33.86 7.96
CA VAL A 809 16.63 -33.85 9.43
C VAL A 809 16.37 -35.28 9.95
N LYS A 810 17.14 -35.71 10.96
CA LYS A 810 17.18 -37.10 11.44
C LYS A 810 16.12 -37.43 12.50
N PHE A 811 14.85 -37.23 12.19
CA PHE A 811 13.80 -37.71 13.08
C PHE A 811 13.69 -39.24 12.99
N ALA A 812 13.73 -39.92 14.15
CA ALA A 812 13.46 -41.35 14.19
C ALA A 812 11.97 -41.63 13.88
N PRO A 813 11.64 -42.78 13.26
CA PRO A 813 10.25 -43.19 13.08
C PRO A 813 9.46 -43.14 14.40
N GLY A 814 8.27 -42.54 14.37
CA GLY A 814 7.43 -42.34 15.56
C GLY A 814 7.91 -41.31 16.58
N ALA A 815 9.08 -40.68 16.42
CA ALA A 815 9.55 -39.63 17.32
C ALA A 815 8.77 -38.32 17.13
N ALA A 816 8.72 -37.49 18.18
CA ALA A 816 8.17 -36.14 18.09
C ALA A 816 8.99 -35.29 17.12
N ARG A 817 8.32 -34.72 16.11
CA ARG A 817 8.91 -33.83 15.11
C ARG A 817 8.60 -32.39 15.47
N VAL A 818 9.53 -31.73 16.13
CA VAL A 818 9.39 -30.34 16.57
C VAL A 818 10.51 -29.50 15.98
N ALA A 819 10.14 -28.36 15.39
CA ALA A 819 11.06 -27.32 14.96
C ALA A 819 10.76 -26.02 15.72
N THR A 820 11.80 -25.34 16.22
CA THR A 820 11.66 -24.04 16.88
C THR A 820 12.27 -22.94 16.04
N ILE A 821 11.50 -21.90 15.73
CA ILE A 821 11.90 -20.73 14.94
C ILE A 821 11.88 -19.52 15.85
N ARG A 822 12.95 -18.71 15.83
CA ARG A 822 13.07 -17.47 16.60
C ARG A 822 13.41 -16.33 15.67
N ASN A 823 12.69 -15.21 15.78
CA ASN A 823 13.03 -13.99 15.06
C ASN A 823 12.57 -12.77 15.87
N GLY A 824 13.44 -11.77 16.02
CA GLY A 824 13.16 -10.60 16.85
C GLY A 824 12.63 -10.98 18.24
N GLY A 825 11.50 -10.38 18.63
CA GLY A 825 10.84 -10.67 19.90
C GLY A 825 9.96 -11.91 19.92
N GLY A 826 9.78 -12.60 18.79
CA GLY A 826 8.85 -13.73 18.64
C GLY A 826 9.52 -15.09 18.49
N MET A 827 8.77 -16.14 18.84
CA MET A 827 9.13 -17.54 18.65
C MET A 827 7.92 -18.35 18.17
N LEU A 828 8.20 -19.38 17.37
CA LEU A 828 7.22 -20.35 16.91
C LEU A 828 7.75 -21.77 17.10
N ASN A 829 6.97 -22.64 17.73
CA ASN A 829 7.19 -24.08 17.69
C ASN A 829 6.26 -24.73 16.68
N VAL A 830 6.81 -25.60 15.83
CA VAL A 830 6.06 -26.34 14.80
C VAL A 830 6.11 -27.82 15.13
N GLN A 831 4.97 -28.41 15.49
CA GLN A 831 4.81 -29.86 15.68
C GLN A 831 4.24 -30.50 14.41
N MET A 832 4.98 -31.43 13.80
CA MET A 832 4.62 -32.07 12.53
C MET A 832 3.96 -33.43 12.79
N LEU A 833 2.65 -33.44 13.01
CA LEU A 833 1.88 -34.63 13.39
C LEU A 833 1.64 -35.58 12.21
N LEU A 834 1.44 -35.04 11.00
CA LEU A 834 1.30 -35.82 9.77
C LEU A 834 2.19 -35.30 8.64
N PRO A 835 2.73 -36.19 7.79
CA PRO A 835 2.71 -37.66 7.89
C PRO A 835 3.39 -38.21 9.16
N GLN A 836 2.95 -39.36 9.68
CA GLN A 836 3.47 -39.92 10.94
C GLN A 836 4.97 -40.29 10.89
N ASN A 837 5.49 -40.55 9.70
CA ASN A 837 6.90 -40.83 9.44
C ASN A 837 7.38 -39.93 8.29
N ALA A 838 7.16 -38.63 8.42
CA ALA A 838 7.51 -37.66 7.39
C ALA A 838 9.02 -37.58 7.17
N ASP A 839 9.41 -37.47 5.90
CA ASP A 839 10.73 -36.97 5.52
C ASP A 839 10.72 -35.45 5.66
N VAL A 840 11.70 -34.93 6.40
CA VAL A 840 11.83 -33.49 6.64
C VAL A 840 13.18 -33.03 6.11
N VAL A 841 13.15 -32.25 5.05
CA VAL A 841 14.33 -31.60 4.47
C VAL A 841 14.28 -30.12 4.81
N GLN A 842 15.37 -29.56 5.32
CA GLN A 842 15.55 -28.12 5.43
C GLN A 842 16.41 -27.61 4.28
N VAL A 843 16.05 -26.48 3.70
CA VAL A 843 16.76 -25.86 2.58
C VAL A 843 17.09 -24.42 2.90
N GLY A 844 18.35 -24.06 2.68
CA GLY A 844 18.93 -22.74 2.96
C GLY A 844 20.43 -22.87 3.22
N SER A 845 21.16 -21.76 3.30
CA SER A 845 22.55 -21.80 3.74
C SER A 845 23.05 -20.43 4.19
N GLU A 846 23.93 -20.44 5.20
CA GLU A 846 24.66 -19.26 5.70
C GLU A 846 26.16 -19.61 5.77
N GLY A 847 26.76 -20.02 4.65
CA GLY A 847 28.22 -20.13 4.59
C GLY A 847 28.88 -21.36 5.22
N THR A 848 28.13 -22.41 5.60
CA THR A 848 28.74 -23.67 6.06
C THR A 848 29.59 -24.35 4.97
N ALA A 849 30.63 -25.09 5.35
CA ALA A 849 31.43 -25.87 4.40
C ALA A 849 30.58 -27.01 3.79
N GLY A 850 30.60 -27.17 2.46
CA GLY A 850 29.83 -28.20 1.75
C GLY A 850 28.36 -27.85 1.43
N SER A 851 27.95 -26.59 1.61
CA SER A 851 26.58 -26.11 1.34
C SER A 851 26.47 -25.24 0.08
N ASP A 852 27.39 -25.41 -0.87
CA ASP A 852 27.41 -24.62 -2.09
C ASP A 852 26.27 -25.06 -3.01
N CYS A 853 25.62 -24.11 -3.66
CA CYS A 853 24.62 -24.36 -4.68
C CYS A 853 24.94 -23.61 -5.96
N THR A 854 24.51 -24.19 -7.07
CA THR A 854 24.66 -23.59 -8.40
C THR A 854 23.73 -22.39 -8.55
N GLN A 855 24.30 -21.22 -8.86
CA GLN A 855 23.58 -19.94 -8.98
C GLN A 855 23.16 -19.70 -10.44
N LEU A 856 21.90 -19.30 -10.65
CA LEU A 856 21.39 -18.86 -11.96
C LEU A 856 21.19 -17.35 -11.96
N THR A 857 22.28 -16.63 -12.23
CA THR A 857 22.22 -15.17 -12.31
C THR A 857 21.57 -14.71 -13.61
N GLY A 858 20.82 -13.61 -13.53
CA GLY A 858 20.09 -13.02 -14.65
C GLY A 858 20.81 -11.85 -15.32
N SER A 859 21.85 -11.30 -14.67
CA SER A 859 22.50 -10.06 -15.08
C SER A 859 24.01 -10.12 -14.82
N ALA A 860 24.79 -9.46 -15.67
CA ALA A 860 26.24 -9.31 -15.51
C ALA A 860 26.64 -8.53 -14.24
N THR A 861 25.71 -7.78 -13.66
CA THR A 861 25.92 -7.01 -12.41
C THR A 861 25.71 -7.84 -11.14
N GLN A 862 25.16 -9.04 -11.26
CA GLN A 862 24.88 -9.92 -10.13
C GLN A 862 26.07 -10.84 -9.88
N THR A 863 26.76 -10.66 -8.75
CA THR A 863 27.85 -11.56 -8.34
C THR A 863 27.27 -12.85 -7.74
N PRO A 864 27.62 -14.03 -8.26
CA PRO A 864 27.15 -15.30 -7.69
C PRO A 864 27.60 -15.47 -6.25
N ASN A 865 26.66 -15.69 -5.33
CA ASN A 865 26.96 -16.09 -3.95
C ASN A 865 26.60 -17.56 -3.78
N VAL A 866 27.57 -18.46 -3.99
CA VAL A 866 27.36 -19.92 -3.86
C VAL A 866 26.93 -20.35 -2.46
N LYS A 867 27.10 -19.47 -1.45
CA LYS A 867 26.70 -19.69 -0.05
C LYS A 867 25.28 -19.24 0.27
N ASP A 868 24.55 -18.67 -0.69
CA ASP A 868 23.14 -18.34 -0.57
C ASP A 868 22.31 -19.34 -1.39
N CYS A 869 21.68 -20.30 -0.71
CA CYS A 869 20.84 -21.35 -1.30
C CYS A 869 19.39 -21.25 -0.85
N ARG A 870 18.89 -20.04 -0.61
CA ARG A 870 17.52 -19.80 -0.14
C ARG A 870 16.48 -20.04 -1.23
N PHE A 871 16.85 -19.80 -2.48
CA PHE A 871 15.94 -19.69 -3.63
C PHE A 871 16.03 -20.89 -4.58
N MET A 872 16.18 -22.09 -3.98
CA MET A 872 16.41 -23.34 -4.71
C MET A 872 15.15 -23.92 -5.37
N VAL A 873 15.20 -24.14 -6.69
CA VAL A 873 14.13 -24.74 -7.53
C VAL A 873 14.73 -25.78 -8.47
N ARG A 874 13.92 -26.73 -8.96
CA ARG A 874 14.34 -27.71 -9.97
C ARG A 874 14.29 -27.10 -11.37
N GLU A 875 15.40 -27.18 -12.08
CA GLU A 875 15.57 -26.73 -13.46
C GLU A 875 15.73 -27.94 -14.38
N LEU A 876 14.96 -27.96 -15.48
CA LEU A 876 15.11 -28.94 -16.55
C LEU A 876 16.41 -28.69 -17.32
N GLN A 877 17.23 -29.72 -17.46
CA GLN A 877 18.51 -29.61 -18.15
C GLN A 877 18.35 -29.71 -19.68
N SER A 878 19.41 -29.39 -20.42
CA SER A 878 19.42 -29.36 -21.89
C SER A 878 19.13 -30.69 -22.56
N ASP A 879 19.18 -31.80 -21.83
CA ASP A 879 18.78 -33.13 -22.31
C ASP A 879 17.26 -33.33 -22.33
N ASN A 880 16.49 -32.35 -21.85
CA ASN A 880 15.03 -32.36 -21.71
C ASN A 880 14.48 -33.54 -20.88
N VAL A 881 15.31 -34.16 -20.04
CA VAL A 881 14.91 -35.33 -19.22
C VAL A 881 15.34 -35.17 -17.77
N THR A 882 16.53 -34.61 -17.51
CA THR A 882 17.08 -34.53 -16.15
C THR A 882 16.74 -33.21 -15.48
N TYR A 883 16.54 -33.26 -14.15
CA TYR A 883 16.31 -32.08 -13.32
C TYR A 883 17.43 -31.92 -12.31
N GLN A 884 17.90 -30.69 -12.13
CA GLN A 884 18.88 -30.34 -11.10
C GLN A 884 18.38 -29.20 -10.24
N TRP A 885 18.82 -29.16 -8.99
CA TRP A 885 18.55 -28.04 -8.11
C TRP A 885 19.41 -26.83 -8.48
N ARG A 886 18.77 -25.66 -8.54
CA ARG A 886 19.39 -24.38 -8.91
C ARG A 886 18.87 -23.25 -8.04
N ASN A 887 19.74 -22.34 -7.66
CA ASN A 887 19.36 -21.13 -6.93
C ASN A 887 19.02 -20.01 -7.91
N TYR A 888 17.87 -19.37 -7.75
CA TYR A 888 17.49 -18.16 -8.49
C TYR A 888 17.60 -16.94 -7.56
N PRO A 889 18.80 -16.36 -7.35
CA PRO A 889 18.95 -15.21 -6.45
C PRO A 889 18.28 -13.95 -7.02
N PRO A 890 17.67 -13.08 -6.18
CA PRO A 890 17.21 -11.78 -6.61
C PRO A 890 18.40 -10.89 -6.98
N LEU A 891 18.17 -9.88 -7.82
CA LEU A 891 19.17 -8.84 -8.10
C LEU A 891 19.66 -8.18 -6.78
N PRO A 892 20.83 -7.53 -6.77
CA PRO A 892 21.29 -6.80 -5.58
C PRO A 892 20.25 -5.76 -5.13
N PRO A 893 19.95 -5.67 -3.82
CA PRO A 893 19.02 -4.67 -3.32
C PRO A 893 19.62 -3.27 -3.42
N SER A 894 18.75 -2.27 -3.57
CA SER A 894 19.17 -0.87 -3.46
C SER A 894 19.53 -0.54 -2.00
N PRO A 895 20.42 0.43 -1.75
CA PRO A 895 20.76 0.83 -0.38
C PRO A 895 19.51 1.20 0.42
N GLY A 896 19.36 0.62 1.61
CA GLY A 896 18.23 0.88 2.52
C GLY A 896 16.99 -0.01 2.33
N THR A 897 17.01 -0.95 1.37
CA THR A 897 16.00 -2.01 1.21
C THR A 897 15.88 -2.84 2.50
N GLN A 898 14.67 -3.00 3.03
CA GLN A 898 14.38 -3.91 4.13
C GLN A 898 14.34 -5.37 3.65
N LEU A 899 15.02 -6.26 4.38
CA LEU A 899 15.18 -7.66 3.99
C LEU A 899 14.42 -8.64 4.91
N GLY A 900 13.55 -8.13 5.79
CA GLY A 900 12.92 -8.91 6.86
C GLY A 900 12.00 -10.05 6.38
N ASP A 901 11.35 -9.89 5.23
CA ASP A 901 10.45 -10.90 4.66
C ASP A 901 11.10 -11.76 3.55
N VAL A 902 12.36 -11.51 3.16
CA VAL A 902 13.03 -12.26 2.08
C VAL A 902 13.20 -13.74 2.42
N GLY A 903 13.29 -14.05 3.71
CA GLY A 903 13.46 -15.38 4.26
C GLY A 903 14.89 -15.89 4.27
N ALA A 904 15.09 -16.93 5.06
CA ALA A 904 16.40 -17.53 5.30
C ALA A 904 16.40 -19.05 5.08
N TRP A 905 15.33 -19.74 5.45
CA TRP A 905 15.24 -21.20 5.37
C TRP A 905 13.82 -21.64 5.02
N ARG A 906 13.67 -22.80 4.37
CA ARG A 906 12.39 -23.49 4.24
C ARG A 906 12.47 -24.93 4.70
N LEU A 907 11.37 -25.45 5.20
CA LEU A 907 11.15 -26.87 5.49
C LEU A 907 10.30 -27.48 4.39
N GLU A 908 10.72 -28.64 3.91
CA GLU A 908 10.03 -29.51 2.97
C GLU A 908 9.61 -30.77 3.74
N ILE A 909 8.31 -30.94 3.97
CA ILE A 909 7.72 -32.07 4.69
C ILE A 909 7.00 -32.95 3.66
N SER A 910 7.42 -34.20 3.50
CA SER A 910 6.86 -35.14 2.52
C SER A 910 6.60 -36.53 3.13
N PRO A 911 5.68 -37.33 2.58
CA PRO A 911 5.59 -38.74 2.93
C PRO A 911 6.83 -39.49 2.43
N PRO A 912 7.23 -40.58 3.10
CA PRO A 912 8.42 -41.35 2.75
C PRO A 912 8.24 -42.21 1.49
N ALA A 913 7.00 -42.32 1.00
CA ALA A 913 6.66 -43.05 -0.20
C ALA A 913 5.53 -42.34 -0.97
N ALA A 914 5.50 -42.57 -2.27
CA ALA A 914 4.43 -42.10 -3.14
C ALA A 914 3.08 -42.73 -2.75
N PRO A 915 1.96 -41.98 -2.80
CA PRO A 915 0.63 -42.53 -2.56
C PRO A 915 0.14 -43.37 -3.75
N VAL A 916 -0.91 -44.16 -3.52
CA VAL A 916 -1.67 -44.75 -4.63
C VAL A 916 -2.34 -43.62 -5.43
N PRO A 917 -2.39 -43.69 -6.77
CA PRO A 917 -3.10 -42.71 -7.59
C PRO A 917 -4.54 -42.46 -7.11
N GLY A 918 -4.88 -41.19 -6.89
CA GLY A 918 -6.20 -40.76 -6.41
C GLY A 918 -6.39 -40.81 -4.89
N GLU A 919 -5.51 -41.46 -4.14
CA GLU A 919 -5.57 -41.44 -2.67
C GLU A 919 -5.07 -40.11 -2.10
N ALA A 920 -5.62 -39.74 -0.94
CA ALA A 920 -5.27 -38.53 -0.24
C ALA A 920 -4.00 -38.72 0.62
N GLN A 921 -3.11 -37.73 0.54
CA GLN A 921 -2.01 -37.52 1.46
C GLN A 921 -2.44 -36.45 2.46
N TYR A 922 -2.13 -36.66 3.75
CA TYR A 922 -2.51 -35.74 4.81
C TYR A 922 -1.29 -35.10 5.47
N PHE A 923 -1.37 -33.80 5.71
CA PHE A 923 -0.39 -33.03 6.48
C PHE A 923 -1.09 -32.36 7.64
N LEU A 924 -0.45 -32.34 8.80
CA LEU A 924 -1.00 -31.72 10.00
C LEU A 924 0.14 -31.10 10.80
N ASN A 925 0.16 -29.78 10.83
CA ASN A 925 1.12 -28.99 11.59
C ASN A 925 0.40 -28.22 12.71
N VAL A 926 0.96 -28.26 13.91
CA VAL A 926 0.50 -27.45 15.05
C VAL A 926 1.55 -26.38 15.35
N LEU A 927 1.15 -25.12 15.20
CA LEU A 927 1.99 -23.94 15.36
C LEU A 927 1.68 -23.29 16.72
N ASP A 928 2.67 -23.26 17.61
CA ASP A 928 2.56 -22.67 18.94
C ASP A 928 3.41 -21.39 19.01
N VAL A 929 2.72 -20.25 19.10
CA VAL A 929 3.34 -18.92 19.14
C VAL A 929 3.73 -18.58 20.57
N ALA A 930 4.90 -17.97 20.76
CA ALA A 930 5.39 -17.54 22.07
C ALA A 930 6.34 -16.34 21.95
N ASP A 931 6.66 -15.71 23.08
CA ASP A 931 7.79 -14.79 23.16
C ASP A 931 9.11 -15.52 22.93
N ASN A 932 10.08 -14.83 22.35
CA ASN A 932 11.41 -15.38 22.13
C ASN A 932 12.15 -15.60 23.47
N ASP A 933 12.36 -16.88 23.82
CA ASP A 933 13.07 -17.32 25.02
C ASP A 933 14.61 -17.12 24.95
N GLN A 934 15.14 -16.62 23.83
CA GLN A 934 16.56 -16.42 23.53
C GLN A 934 17.42 -17.71 23.58
N GLY A 935 16.79 -18.87 23.48
CA GLY A 935 17.46 -20.17 23.44
C GLY A 935 18.08 -20.50 22.08
N ALA A 936 19.06 -21.40 22.10
CA ALA A 936 19.70 -21.94 20.88
C ALA A 936 19.16 -23.32 20.45
N GLY A 937 18.46 -24.02 21.34
CA GLY A 937 17.92 -25.36 21.13
C GLY A 937 16.42 -25.37 20.82
N PRO A 938 15.83 -26.57 20.68
CA PRO A 938 14.38 -26.71 20.58
C PRO A 938 13.72 -26.25 21.89
N ALA A 939 12.60 -25.54 21.78
CA ALA A 939 11.73 -25.21 22.91
C ALA A 939 10.60 -26.25 23.05
N ALA A 940 10.03 -26.35 24.25
CA ALA A 940 8.88 -27.22 24.49
C ALA A 940 7.61 -26.59 23.90
N PRO A 941 6.94 -27.24 22.94
CA PRO A 941 5.67 -26.74 22.41
C PRO A 941 4.51 -27.05 23.37
N VAL A 942 3.32 -26.48 23.10
CA VAL A 942 2.08 -27.02 23.67
C VAL A 942 1.95 -28.50 23.39
N LYS A 943 1.34 -29.26 24.32
CA LYS A 943 1.00 -30.65 24.05
C LYS A 943 -0.09 -30.71 22.98
N ALA A 944 0.21 -31.33 21.83
CA ALA A 944 -0.78 -31.69 20.82
C ALA A 944 -0.63 -33.18 20.49
N GLU A 945 -1.67 -33.96 20.77
CA GLU A 945 -1.65 -35.41 20.61
C GLU A 945 -2.61 -35.83 19.50
N ARG A 946 -2.09 -36.50 18.47
CA ARG A 946 -2.93 -37.17 17.48
C ARG A 946 -3.49 -38.44 18.07
N LEU A 947 -4.82 -38.58 18.07
CA LEU A 947 -5.50 -39.74 18.63
C LEU A 947 -5.79 -40.81 17.58
N ALA A 948 -6.10 -42.02 18.06
CA ALA A 948 -6.57 -43.11 17.21
C ALA A 948 -8.00 -42.78 16.71
N ALA A 949 -8.12 -42.63 15.39
CA ALA A 949 -9.41 -42.52 14.72
C ALA A 949 -10.13 -43.88 14.75
N GLY A 950 -11.44 -43.85 14.96
CA GLY A 950 -12.34 -45.00 14.89
C GLY A 950 -12.82 -45.32 13.47
N ASP A 951 -12.62 -44.40 12.53
CA ASP A 951 -12.91 -44.57 11.11
C ASP A 951 -11.87 -43.85 10.22
N ALA A 952 -11.91 -44.11 8.92
CA ALA A 952 -10.97 -43.53 7.95
C ALA A 952 -11.22 -42.04 7.65
N GLY A 953 -12.42 -41.53 7.95
CA GLY A 953 -12.85 -40.15 7.70
C GLY A 953 -12.45 -39.17 8.80
N THR A 954 -12.05 -39.66 9.96
CA THR A 954 -11.75 -38.85 11.15
C THR A 954 -10.25 -38.58 11.29
N GLU A 955 -9.90 -37.31 11.44
CA GLU A 955 -8.65 -36.90 12.08
C GLU A 955 -8.97 -36.26 13.43
N ALA A 956 -8.35 -36.75 14.51
CA ALA A 956 -8.63 -36.29 15.87
C ALA A 956 -7.34 -35.85 16.57
N VAL A 957 -7.35 -34.64 17.12
CA VAL A 957 -6.22 -34.02 17.81
C VAL A 957 -6.68 -33.51 19.17
N LEU A 958 -6.01 -33.94 20.23
CA LEU A 958 -6.21 -33.42 21.58
C LEU A 958 -5.15 -32.36 21.89
N VAL A 959 -5.58 -31.11 22.07
CA VAL A 959 -4.72 -29.98 22.42
C VAL A 959 -4.79 -29.74 23.93
N GLN A 960 -3.61 -29.78 24.57
CA GLN A 960 -3.37 -29.53 26.01
C GLN A 960 -4.31 -30.32 26.94
N ASP A 961 -4.67 -31.54 26.55
CA ASP A 961 -5.58 -32.40 27.31
C ASP A 961 -6.97 -31.80 27.59
N ARG A 962 -7.36 -30.74 26.84
CA ARG A 962 -8.57 -29.96 27.13
C ARG A 962 -9.48 -29.71 25.94
N LEU A 963 -8.92 -29.54 24.74
CA LEU A 963 -9.68 -29.25 23.52
C LEU A 963 -9.49 -30.37 22.50
N MET A 964 -10.60 -31.01 22.14
CA MET A 964 -10.65 -31.94 21.02
C MET A 964 -10.88 -31.16 19.73
N VAL A 965 -10.02 -31.38 18.73
CA VAL A 965 -10.19 -30.84 17.38
C VAL A 965 -10.35 -31.99 16.40
N LEU A 966 -11.42 -31.94 15.58
CA LEU A 966 -11.68 -32.91 14.54
C LEU A 966 -11.58 -32.27 13.15
N PHE A 967 -10.91 -32.96 12.22
CA PHE A 967 -10.86 -32.61 10.80
C PHE A 967 -11.44 -33.74 9.95
N ASN A 968 -12.05 -33.35 8.83
CA ASN A 968 -12.53 -34.26 7.82
C ASN A 968 -11.40 -34.76 6.90
N ARG A 969 -11.23 -36.08 6.80
CA ARG A 969 -10.33 -36.71 5.81
C ARG A 969 -11.03 -37.03 4.48
N ALA A 970 -12.36 -37.06 4.46
CA ALA A 970 -13.12 -37.39 3.26
C ALA A 970 -13.18 -36.23 2.26
N ALA A 971 -13.50 -36.53 1.00
CA ALA A 971 -13.73 -35.52 -0.04
C ALA A 971 -15.13 -34.88 0.04
N THR A 972 -16.02 -35.46 0.85
CA THR A 972 -17.37 -34.94 1.08
C THR A 972 -17.49 -34.50 2.53
N PRO A 973 -18.31 -33.48 2.83
CA PRO A 973 -18.57 -33.07 4.22
C PRO A 973 -18.97 -34.26 5.11
N ALA A 974 -18.44 -34.29 6.32
CA ALA A 974 -18.60 -35.42 7.23
C ALA A 974 -20.02 -35.50 7.80
N SER A 975 -20.62 -36.69 7.72
CA SER A 975 -21.85 -37.06 8.45
C SER A 975 -21.53 -37.67 9.82
N SER A 976 -20.29 -38.09 10.07
CA SER A 976 -19.88 -38.65 11.35
C SER A 976 -18.37 -38.53 11.58
N TYR A 977 -17.98 -38.54 12.85
CA TYR A 977 -16.62 -38.77 13.32
C TYR A 977 -16.59 -39.81 14.43
N SER A 978 -15.55 -40.63 14.47
CA SER A 978 -15.29 -41.59 15.52
C SER A 978 -13.82 -41.53 15.98
N TRP A 979 -13.58 -41.50 17.29
CA TRP A 979 -12.22 -41.45 17.86
C TRP A 979 -12.15 -42.06 19.26
N LYS A 980 -10.96 -42.48 19.67
CA LYS A 980 -10.68 -42.97 21.02
C LYS A 980 -9.83 -41.98 21.80
N ALA A 981 -10.27 -41.60 22.99
CA ALA A 981 -9.47 -40.80 23.92
C ALA A 981 -9.28 -41.52 25.26
N SER A 982 -8.09 -41.37 25.86
CA SER A 982 -7.72 -41.98 27.14
C SER A 982 -8.24 -41.21 28.35
N SER A 983 -8.58 -39.94 28.17
CA SER A 983 -9.08 -39.00 29.18
C SER A 983 -10.29 -38.22 28.66
N ARG A 984 -11.12 -37.70 29.57
CA ARG A 984 -12.18 -36.75 29.23
C ARG A 984 -11.55 -35.38 28.95
N TYR A 985 -12.05 -34.70 27.92
CA TYR A 985 -11.66 -33.34 27.53
C TYR A 985 -12.84 -32.39 27.75
N GLY A 986 -12.55 -31.10 27.85
CA GLY A 986 -13.53 -30.08 28.25
C GLY A 986 -14.29 -29.43 27.10
N ALA A 987 -13.74 -29.43 25.89
CA ALA A 987 -14.36 -28.79 24.73
C ALA A 987 -14.08 -29.56 23.44
N LEU A 988 -14.92 -29.35 22.44
CA LEU A 988 -14.82 -29.95 21.11
C LEU A 988 -15.03 -28.89 20.03
N ILE A 989 -14.16 -28.88 19.02
CA ILE A 989 -14.36 -28.20 17.74
C ILE A 989 -14.23 -29.24 16.63
N ALA A 990 -15.25 -29.39 15.80
CA ALA A 990 -15.25 -30.27 14.64
C ALA A 990 -15.42 -29.45 13.37
N THR A 991 -14.57 -29.69 12.36
CA THR A 991 -14.50 -28.92 11.11
C THR A 991 -14.72 -29.81 9.90
N GLY A 992 -15.28 -29.26 8.82
CA GLY A 992 -15.59 -30.04 7.60
C GLY A 992 -16.86 -30.89 7.71
N LEU A 993 -17.79 -30.51 8.59
CA LEU A 993 -19.13 -31.11 8.71
C LEU A 993 -20.08 -30.61 7.61
N LYS A 994 -21.21 -31.28 7.43
CA LYS A 994 -22.33 -30.72 6.64
C LYS A 994 -22.77 -29.41 7.29
N ARG A 995 -23.11 -28.41 6.46
CA ARG A 995 -23.49 -27.06 6.92
C ARG A 995 -24.89 -27.07 7.54
N ASN A 996 -25.12 -26.26 8.57
CA ASN A 996 -26.44 -26.10 9.22
C ASN A 996 -27.13 -27.43 9.57
N THR A 997 -26.36 -28.40 10.05
CA THR A 997 -26.83 -29.78 10.27
C THR A 997 -26.73 -30.13 11.75
N GLU A 998 -27.67 -30.94 12.23
CA GLU A 998 -27.73 -31.38 13.62
C GLU A 998 -27.00 -32.71 13.82
N TYR A 999 -26.25 -32.79 14.91
CA TYR A 999 -25.42 -33.91 15.30
C TYR A 999 -25.67 -34.30 16.76
N ALA A 1000 -25.44 -35.57 17.08
CA ALA A 1000 -25.40 -36.10 18.44
C ALA A 1000 -24.00 -36.62 18.77
N LEU A 1001 -23.51 -36.31 19.98
CA LEU A 1001 -22.28 -36.90 20.51
C LEU A 1001 -22.64 -38.05 21.44
N SER A 1002 -22.12 -39.24 21.14
CA SER A 1002 -22.25 -40.44 21.97
C SER A 1002 -20.88 -40.89 22.49
N GLU A 1003 -20.87 -41.54 23.66
CA GLU A 1003 -19.67 -41.98 24.36
C GLU A 1003 -19.85 -43.44 24.79
N VAL A 1004 -18.86 -44.30 24.50
CA VAL A 1004 -18.84 -45.71 24.90
C VAL A 1004 -17.53 -46.01 25.62
N ALA A 1005 -17.62 -46.44 26.88
CA ALA A 1005 -16.45 -46.87 27.64
C ALA A 1005 -15.84 -48.15 27.03
N VAL A 1006 -14.53 -48.15 26.83
CA VAL A 1006 -13.77 -49.29 26.27
C VAL A 1006 -12.49 -49.51 27.07
N THR A 1007 -11.86 -50.68 26.94
CA THR A 1007 -10.59 -50.94 27.61
C THR A 1007 -9.53 -49.89 27.19
N GLY A 1008 -8.99 -49.17 28.17
CA GLY A 1008 -7.98 -48.13 27.97
C GLY A 1008 -8.50 -46.79 27.43
N GLY A 1009 -9.80 -46.48 27.55
CA GLY A 1009 -10.32 -45.15 27.22
C GLY A 1009 -11.83 -45.09 26.97
N THR A 1010 -12.27 -44.06 26.25
CA THR A 1010 -13.65 -43.90 25.78
C THR A 1010 -13.62 -43.72 24.26
N THR A 1011 -14.48 -44.44 23.56
CA THR A 1011 -14.76 -44.19 22.14
C THR A 1011 -15.87 -43.16 22.07
N PHE A 1012 -15.64 -42.11 21.30
CA PHE A 1012 -16.60 -41.04 21.03
C PHE A 1012 -17.08 -41.15 19.60
N GLN A 1013 -18.35 -40.88 19.37
CA GLN A 1013 -18.93 -40.82 18.04
C GLN A 1013 -19.83 -39.60 17.94
N LEU A 1014 -19.46 -38.68 17.04
CA LEU A 1014 -20.29 -37.56 16.62
C LEU A 1014 -20.99 -37.97 15.32
N GLU A 1015 -22.31 -37.95 15.27
CA GLU A 1015 -23.05 -38.41 14.09
C GLU A 1015 -24.27 -37.52 13.81
N GLU A 1016 -24.57 -37.35 12.52
CA GLU A 1016 -25.74 -36.62 12.05
C GLU A 1016 -27.02 -37.25 12.62
N LYS A 1017 -27.81 -36.45 13.34
CA LYS A 1017 -29.02 -36.92 14.00
C LYS A 1017 -29.99 -35.77 14.26
N VAL A 1018 -31.20 -35.89 13.71
CA VAL A 1018 -32.31 -35.00 14.03
C VAL A 1018 -32.67 -35.14 15.52
N GLY A 1019 -32.74 -34.01 16.23
CA GLY A 1019 -32.88 -33.93 17.68
C GLY A 1019 -31.60 -34.25 18.47
N GLY A 1020 -30.42 -34.23 17.83
CA GLY A 1020 -29.12 -34.48 18.46
C GLY A 1020 -28.60 -33.37 19.38
N GLY A 1021 -29.11 -32.14 19.25
CA GLY A 1021 -28.83 -31.00 20.13
C GLY A 1021 -27.51 -30.27 19.90
N LEU A 1022 -26.63 -30.74 18.98
CA LEU A 1022 -25.42 -30.03 18.58
C LEU A 1022 -25.52 -29.61 17.12
N PHE A 1023 -25.22 -28.35 16.80
CA PHE A 1023 -25.38 -27.82 15.44
C PHE A 1023 -24.04 -27.42 14.83
N SER A 1024 -23.81 -27.81 13.58
CA SER A 1024 -22.78 -27.22 12.75
C SER A 1024 -23.25 -25.86 12.19
N SER A 1025 -22.32 -24.94 12.03
CA SER A 1025 -22.54 -23.62 11.47
C SER A 1025 -22.81 -23.68 9.96
N LYS A 1026 -23.08 -22.51 9.36
CA LYS A 1026 -23.15 -22.33 7.90
C LYS A 1026 -21.82 -22.65 7.20
N ASP A 1027 -20.72 -22.68 7.94
CA ASP A 1027 -19.36 -22.93 7.46
C ASP A 1027 -18.89 -24.36 7.79
N GLY A 1028 -19.78 -25.20 8.36
CA GLY A 1028 -19.49 -26.60 8.64
C GLY A 1028 -18.61 -26.81 9.87
N VAL A 1029 -18.64 -25.88 10.83
CA VAL A 1029 -17.94 -26.00 12.11
C VAL A 1029 -18.95 -26.25 13.22
N LEU A 1030 -18.68 -27.23 14.08
CA LEU A 1030 -19.44 -27.47 15.31
C LEU A 1030 -18.53 -27.21 16.50
N ARG A 1031 -18.98 -26.34 17.41
CA ARG A 1031 -18.32 -26.08 18.68
C ARG A 1031 -19.21 -26.52 19.83
N LYS A 1032 -18.66 -27.30 20.75
CA LYS A 1032 -19.25 -27.66 22.03
C LYS A 1032 -18.34 -27.15 23.15
N GLY A 1033 -18.84 -26.19 23.93
CA GLY A 1033 -18.18 -25.69 25.14
C GLY A 1033 -18.24 -26.70 26.29
N ARG A 1034 -17.69 -26.29 27.45
CA ARG A 1034 -17.78 -27.07 28.70
C ARG A 1034 -19.21 -27.19 29.21
#